data_AF-A0A813HBI2-F1
#
_entry.id   AF-A0A813HBI2-F1
#
_cell.length_a   1.000
_cell.length_b   1.000
_cell.length_c   1.000
_cell.angle_alpha   90.00
_cell.angle_beta   90.00
_cell.angle_gamma   90.00
#
_symmetry.space_group_name_H-M   'P 1'
#
loop_
_entity.id
_entity.type
_entity.pdbx_description
1 polymer ?
#
loop_
_entity_poly.entity_id
_entity_poly.type
_entity_poly.pdbx_seq_one_letter_code
_entity_poly.pdbx_strand_id
1 'polypeptide(L)'
;MSSVKTLPALLRGAGHAHQTRFAKTQLGASSALLSSCRVARFSSSSSDLQQKVDDFRRAVEKHLPADGKRAVFATAWLATDNVFVALMREHFPEVLKGMNLVAIDTLHLFPTTLECAKLVEEKYGKKALWKAPNGVTTLEEFMAKYGDCEELDSADFDFVSKVEPFQRALTECEKDVLITGRRMDQAAQRISLDVWEDGKRTLNPMAGFSWQDITAYVDKYDVPVNTGHNFAYRCDAPIEATKRHLPNLPWKKVDLGKPFWRCSEAEIKGTPPPTVTYVFKSFGDMHTTVPVEPHESERTGRFVRQSKTECGIHTRTTSAGAPHGGNLVDLMVKDPAQAKALVSAAVQTVELNERQACDVFCLLHGAFSPLTGFMDEKQYTTVVKDMRLPEKQLFGLPVTLDLQTVDGLKVGDKVLLKYKGEDVAVMEASSIYKPNKVVEAMECYKTSSLEHPSVEALVADIGNYYVGGRLHGISSPKFPYKVQTPAEVRATLPAGKDVVAFQNRNPIHKAHFELLKCAQKDVKDSILLVHPTCGPTQPGDIDGVVRISTYEALKKETEQEYPMFRWAYLPYSMKMAGPREAIQHMIIRKNYGATHFIIGRDMAGTKSTVTGDDFYGAYDAQETGKKFSAELGVTVTHYENMVYVDSESCYVQESEAKAKGYKVAKLSGTEFRRKLRAGEDIPEWFAFKSVVDILRKAGDSAFI
;
A
#
# COMPACT_ATOMS: atom_id res chain seq x y z
N MET A 1 -25.08 63.85 -17.78
CA MET A 1 -24.28 64.43 -18.89
C MET A 1 -23.91 63.28 -19.81
N SER A 2 -24.77 62.89 -20.77
CA SER A 2 -24.74 63.31 -22.20
C SER A 2 -23.43 62.91 -22.91
N SER A 3 -23.36 62.17 -24.03
CA SER A 3 -24.37 61.68 -24.97
C SER A 3 -23.79 60.55 -25.83
N VAL A 4 -24.69 59.73 -26.36
CA VAL A 4 -24.53 58.77 -27.47
C VAL A 4 -24.05 59.46 -28.77
N LYS A 5 -23.28 58.76 -29.63
CA LYS A 5 -23.43 58.76 -31.12
C LYS A 5 -22.47 57.78 -31.85
N THR A 6 -23.08 56.71 -32.36
CA THR A 6 -23.01 56.11 -33.73
C THR A 6 -21.77 56.18 -34.64
N LEU A 7 -21.45 54.99 -35.18
CA LEU A 7 -20.74 54.54 -36.41
C LEU A 7 -20.75 55.45 -37.67
N PRO A 8 -19.81 55.29 -38.64
CA PRO A 8 -19.99 54.32 -39.75
C PRO A 8 -18.71 53.69 -40.38
N ALA A 9 -18.94 52.68 -41.22
CA ALA A 9 -17.99 51.89 -42.01
C ALA A 9 -17.53 52.56 -43.33
N LEU A 10 -16.40 52.09 -43.92
CA LEU A 10 -16.25 51.62 -45.33
C LEU A 10 -14.79 51.65 -45.87
N LEU A 11 -14.33 50.47 -46.33
CA LEU A 11 -13.64 50.13 -47.61
C LEU A 11 -12.22 50.61 -48.00
N ARG A 12 -11.45 49.60 -48.46
CA ARG A 12 -10.41 49.53 -49.53
C ARG A 12 -9.09 50.27 -49.24
N GLY A 13 -7.89 49.77 -49.54
CA GLY A 13 -7.40 48.69 -50.39
C GLY A 13 -6.07 49.14 -51.05
N ALA A 14 -5.14 48.20 -51.28
CA ALA A 14 -3.85 48.33 -52.00
C ALA A 14 -2.74 49.15 -51.27
N GLY A 15 -1.46 48.81 -51.31
CA GLY A 15 -0.67 47.77 -51.97
C GLY A 15 0.80 48.20 -52.00
N HIS A 16 1.73 47.21 -51.90
CA HIS A 16 3.07 47.11 -52.53
C HIS A 16 4.02 48.33 -52.53
N ALA A 17 5.34 48.26 -52.38
CA ALA A 17 6.36 47.24 -52.12
C ALA A 17 7.71 48.02 -52.01
N HIS A 18 8.83 47.29 -51.89
CA HIS A 18 10.25 47.72 -51.98
C HIS A 18 10.90 48.26 -50.68
N GLN A 19 12.11 47.85 -50.26
CA GLN A 19 13.25 47.33 -51.03
C GLN A 19 14.27 46.57 -50.12
N THR A 20 14.60 45.34 -50.54
CA THR A 20 15.92 44.66 -50.59
C THR A 20 17.10 45.04 -49.66
N ARG A 21 17.70 44.00 -49.06
CA ARG A 21 19.10 43.59 -49.33
C ARG A 21 19.34 42.08 -49.12
N PHE A 22 19.81 41.43 -50.18
CA PHE A 22 20.41 40.08 -50.28
C PHE A 22 21.80 40.06 -49.60
N ALA A 23 22.51 38.96 -49.25
CA ALA A 23 22.47 37.56 -49.69
C ALA A 23 23.38 36.65 -48.79
N LYS A 24 23.11 35.33 -48.84
CA LYS A 24 24.02 34.14 -48.79
C LYS A 24 24.77 33.88 -47.47
N THR A 25 24.81 32.69 -46.86
CA THR A 25 24.92 31.26 -47.29
C THR A 25 24.56 30.45 -46.01
N GLN A 26 24.00 29.24 -45.95
CA GLN A 26 24.14 28.01 -46.74
C GLN A 26 22.97 27.07 -46.30
N LEU A 27 22.29 26.45 -47.27
CA LEU A 27 21.24 25.45 -47.03
C LEU A 27 21.84 24.09 -46.67
N GLY A 28 21.25 23.41 -45.69
CA GLY A 28 21.45 21.99 -45.41
C GLY A 28 20.33 21.45 -44.52
N ALA A 29 19.43 20.66 -45.12
CA ALA A 29 18.44 19.78 -44.50
C ALA A 29 17.33 20.39 -43.62
N SER A 30 16.24 20.85 -44.25
CA SER A 30 14.90 20.75 -43.65
C SER A 30 13.81 20.92 -44.71
N SER A 31 13.42 19.84 -45.38
CA SER A 31 12.13 19.77 -46.11
C SER A 31 11.54 18.36 -46.24
N ALA A 32 12.12 17.34 -45.60
CA ALA A 32 11.52 16.02 -45.47
C ALA A 32 11.22 15.78 -43.98
N LEU A 33 10.01 16.10 -43.52
CA LEU A 33 9.38 15.54 -42.30
C LEU A 33 7.97 16.08 -42.00
N LEU A 34 7.42 17.01 -42.78
CA LEU A 34 6.05 17.54 -42.58
C LEU A 34 4.98 16.87 -43.47
N SER A 35 5.14 15.57 -43.77
CA SER A 35 4.09 14.76 -44.40
C SER A 35 4.20 13.30 -43.96
N SER A 36 3.92 13.02 -42.68
CA SER A 36 3.54 11.68 -42.21
C SER A 36 2.90 11.73 -40.82
N CYS A 37 1.79 12.45 -40.69
CA CYS A 37 0.86 12.20 -39.58
C CYS A 37 -0.49 11.77 -40.16
N ARG A 38 -0.45 10.67 -40.92
CA ARG A 38 -1.64 9.82 -41.06
C ARG A 38 -1.64 8.96 -39.81
N VAL A 39 -2.71 9.05 -39.03
CA VAL A 39 -3.08 8.03 -38.04
C VAL A 39 -3.01 6.68 -38.76
N ALA A 40 -1.96 5.92 -38.50
CA ALA A 40 -1.80 4.59 -39.05
C ALA A 40 -2.96 3.76 -38.49
N ARG A 41 -3.92 3.42 -39.34
CA ARG A 41 -4.81 2.28 -39.08
C ARG A 41 -3.88 1.08 -38.94
N PHE A 42 -3.68 0.59 -37.73
CA PHE A 42 -3.01 -0.69 -37.49
C PHE A 42 -3.87 -1.77 -38.15
N SER A 43 -3.52 -2.17 -39.38
CA SER A 43 -3.95 -3.47 -39.90
C SER A 43 -2.95 -4.49 -39.38
N SER A 44 -3.34 -5.33 -38.43
CA SER A 44 -2.48 -6.43 -37.99
C SER A 44 -2.25 -7.37 -39.19
N SER A 45 -0.99 -7.50 -39.59
CA SER A 45 -0.61 -8.47 -40.60
C SER A 45 -0.60 -9.87 -39.98
N SER A 46 -0.82 -10.92 -40.76
CA SER A 46 -0.75 -12.31 -40.23
C SER A 46 0.62 -12.65 -39.62
N SER A 47 1.68 -11.94 -40.06
CA SER A 47 3.05 -12.04 -39.51
C SER A 47 3.19 -11.46 -38.09
N ASP A 48 2.42 -10.43 -37.74
CA ASP A 48 2.51 -9.81 -36.41
C ASP A 48 1.92 -10.71 -35.33
N LEU A 49 0.81 -11.39 -35.63
CA LEU A 49 0.18 -12.32 -34.68
C LEU A 49 1.07 -13.54 -34.41
N GLN A 50 1.78 -14.05 -35.42
CA GLN A 50 2.72 -15.15 -35.24
C GLN A 50 3.86 -14.78 -34.30
N GLN A 51 4.39 -13.55 -34.41
CA GLN A 51 5.42 -13.07 -33.49
C GLN A 51 4.92 -13.04 -32.04
N LYS A 52 3.66 -12.63 -31.80
CA LYS A 52 3.06 -12.66 -30.45
C LYS A 52 2.97 -14.08 -29.90
N VAL A 53 2.62 -15.06 -30.74
CA VAL A 53 2.59 -16.48 -30.37
C VAL A 53 4.00 -16.99 -30.03
N ASP A 54 5.01 -16.60 -30.80
CA ASP A 54 6.39 -17.01 -30.53
C ASP A 54 6.94 -16.37 -29.23
N ASP A 55 6.58 -15.12 -28.95
CA ASP A 55 6.90 -14.46 -27.68
C ASP A 55 6.23 -15.16 -26.49
N PHE A 56 4.95 -15.51 -26.63
CA PHE A 56 4.21 -16.31 -25.66
C PHE A 56 4.92 -17.64 -25.38
N ARG A 57 5.32 -18.37 -26.43
CA ARG A 57 6.00 -19.67 -26.31
C ARG A 57 7.32 -19.54 -25.56
N ARG A 58 8.15 -18.56 -25.91
CA ARG A 58 9.42 -18.30 -25.23
C ARG A 58 9.22 -17.99 -23.75
N ALA A 59 8.17 -17.24 -23.39
CA ALA A 59 7.86 -16.93 -22.00
C ALA A 59 7.44 -18.17 -21.21
N VAL A 60 6.61 -19.04 -21.80
CA VAL A 60 6.16 -20.30 -21.17
C VAL A 60 7.33 -21.26 -20.97
N GLU A 61 8.13 -21.52 -22.01
CA GLU A 61 9.28 -22.44 -21.95
C GLU A 61 10.32 -22.02 -20.92
N LYS A 62 10.51 -20.71 -20.76
CA LYS A 62 11.51 -20.16 -19.84
C LYS A 62 11.07 -20.23 -18.37
N HIS A 63 9.78 -20.08 -18.09
CA HIS A 63 9.30 -19.78 -16.74
C HIS A 63 8.37 -20.84 -16.12
N LEU A 64 7.78 -21.72 -16.93
CA LEU A 64 6.90 -22.78 -16.42
C LEU A 64 7.64 -24.13 -16.35
N PRO A 65 7.35 -24.95 -15.33
CA PRO A 65 7.86 -26.30 -15.28
C PRO A 65 7.28 -27.13 -16.44
N ALA A 66 8.10 -28.03 -17.01
CA ALA A 66 7.70 -28.84 -18.16
C ALA A 66 6.49 -29.76 -17.87
N ASP A 67 6.28 -30.12 -16.61
CA ASP A 67 5.13 -30.92 -16.17
C ASP A 67 3.93 -30.05 -15.73
N GLY A 68 4.05 -28.72 -15.77
CA GLY A 68 3.01 -27.77 -15.38
C GLY A 68 2.67 -27.73 -13.89
N LYS A 69 3.23 -28.60 -13.05
CA LYS A 69 2.82 -28.70 -11.63
C LYS A 69 3.12 -27.41 -10.88
N ARG A 70 2.25 -27.06 -9.93
CA ARG A 70 2.35 -25.85 -9.09
C ARG A 70 2.33 -24.53 -9.87
N ALA A 71 2.08 -24.56 -11.18
CA ALA A 71 1.72 -23.39 -11.96
C ALA A 71 0.20 -23.16 -11.86
N VAL A 72 -0.22 -21.94 -11.56
CA VAL A 72 -1.63 -21.57 -11.44
C VAL A 72 -1.95 -20.43 -12.40
N PHE A 73 -2.91 -20.64 -13.29
CA PHE A 73 -3.48 -19.57 -14.10
C PHE A 73 -4.78 -19.06 -13.48
N ALA A 74 -4.81 -17.77 -13.13
CA ALA A 74 -6.02 -17.12 -12.66
C ALA A 74 -6.90 -16.74 -13.87
N THR A 75 -8.06 -17.38 -13.99
CA THR A 75 -8.99 -17.13 -15.11
C THR A 75 -10.28 -16.47 -14.63
N ALA A 76 -10.71 -15.45 -15.35
CA ALA A 76 -12.06 -14.88 -15.26
C ALA A 76 -12.87 -15.16 -16.53
N TRP A 77 -12.38 -16.05 -17.39
CA TRP A 77 -12.98 -16.44 -18.67
C TRP A 77 -13.22 -15.27 -19.62
N LEU A 78 -12.32 -14.28 -19.56
CA LEU A 78 -12.25 -13.19 -20.54
C LEU A 78 -11.71 -13.72 -21.87
N ALA A 79 -11.95 -13.01 -22.97
CA ALA A 79 -11.43 -13.40 -24.29
C ALA A 79 -9.91 -13.65 -24.27
N THR A 80 -9.15 -12.85 -23.51
CA THR A 80 -7.70 -13.08 -23.32
C THR A 80 -7.39 -14.38 -22.59
N ASP A 81 -8.13 -14.70 -21.54
CA ASP A 81 -7.94 -15.91 -20.76
C ASP A 81 -8.23 -17.15 -21.62
N ASN A 82 -9.27 -17.06 -22.45
CA ASN A 82 -9.67 -18.14 -23.35
C ASN A 82 -8.63 -18.35 -24.46
N VAL A 83 -8.03 -17.27 -24.99
CA VAL A 83 -6.90 -17.34 -25.93
C VAL A 83 -5.67 -17.94 -25.27
N PHE A 84 -5.38 -17.59 -24.00
CA PHE A 84 -4.31 -18.22 -23.23
C PHE A 84 -4.50 -19.75 -23.16
N VAL A 85 -5.71 -20.22 -22.81
CA VAL A 85 -6.00 -21.66 -22.75
C VAL A 85 -5.84 -22.32 -24.12
N ALA A 86 -6.30 -21.66 -25.19
CA ALA A 86 -6.13 -22.15 -26.56
C ALA A 86 -4.65 -22.30 -26.95
N LEU A 87 -3.83 -21.29 -26.66
CA LEU A 87 -2.39 -21.29 -26.91
C LEU A 87 -1.66 -22.37 -26.11
N MET A 88 -2.02 -22.53 -24.83
CA MET A 88 -1.48 -23.59 -23.98
C MET A 88 -1.86 -24.97 -24.50
N ARG A 89 -3.10 -25.15 -24.98
CA ARG A 89 -3.55 -26.44 -25.53
C ARG A 89 -2.80 -26.80 -26.80
N GLU A 90 -2.58 -25.83 -27.69
CA GLU A 90 -1.91 -26.02 -28.96
C GLU A 90 -0.40 -26.29 -28.78
N HIS A 91 0.28 -25.48 -27.97
CA HIS A 91 1.74 -25.49 -27.91
C HIS A 91 2.32 -26.24 -26.71
N PHE A 92 1.56 -26.36 -25.62
CA PHE A 92 2.04 -26.92 -24.35
C PHE A 92 1.00 -27.83 -23.66
N PRO A 93 0.47 -28.87 -24.35
CA PRO A 93 -0.63 -29.70 -23.82
C PRO A 93 -0.28 -30.41 -22.50
N GLU A 94 0.97 -30.83 -22.31
CA GLU A 94 1.42 -31.46 -21.05
C GLU A 94 1.51 -30.45 -19.90
N VAL A 95 2.00 -29.23 -20.17
CA VAL A 95 2.03 -28.15 -19.18
C VAL A 95 0.59 -27.76 -18.80
N LEU A 96 -0.32 -27.64 -19.78
CA LEU A 96 -1.74 -27.36 -19.53
C LEU A 96 -2.38 -28.45 -18.66
N LYS A 97 -2.04 -29.72 -18.92
CA LYS A 97 -2.55 -30.87 -18.16
C LYS A 97 -2.15 -30.78 -16.69
N GLY A 98 -0.90 -30.43 -16.38
CA GLY A 98 -0.39 -30.38 -15.01
C GLY A 98 -0.64 -29.08 -14.25
N MET A 99 -0.85 -27.94 -14.92
CA MET A 99 -1.16 -26.66 -14.25
C MET A 99 -2.58 -26.62 -13.70
N ASN A 100 -2.88 -25.68 -12.79
CA ASN A 100 -4.24 -25.44 -12.32
C ASN A 100 -4.83 -24.20 -13.00
N LEU A 101 -6.00 -24.33 -13.63
CA LEU A 101 -6.82 -23.17 -13.97
C LEU A 101 -7.67 -22.86 -12.74
N VAL A 102 -7.51 -21.69 -12.12
CA VAL A 102 -8.28 -21.32 -10.94
C VAL A 102 -9.29 -20.25 -11.33
N ALA A 103 -10.57 -20.55 -11.11
CA ALA A 103 -11.69 -19.66 -11.37
C ALA A 103 -12.44 -19.39 -10.07
N ILE A 104 -12.89 -18.16 -9.87
CA ILE A 104 -13.66 -17.79 -8.68
C ILE A 104 -15.10 -17.56 -9.09
N ASP A 105 -16.01 -18.33 -8.51
CA ASP A 105 -17.42 -18.07 -8.59
C ASP A 105 -17.79 -17.11 -7.46
N THR A 106 -17.89 -15.83 -7.76
CA THR A 106 -18.30 -14.80 -6.79
C THR A 106 -19.76 -14.91 -6.41
N LEU A 107 -20.52 -15.81 -7.05
CA LEU A 107 -21.98 -15.93 -6.99
C LEU A 107 -22.72 -14.72 -7.59
N HIS A 108 -21.95 -13.79 -8.21
CA HIS A 108 -22.44 -12.55 -8.84
C HIS A 108 -21.94 -12.41 -10.29
N LEU A 109 -21.35 -13.48 -10.86
CA LEU A 109 -20.91 -13.50 -12.25
C LEU A 109 -22.10 -13.42 -13.21
N PHE A 110 -21.87 -12.93 -14.43
CA PHE A 110 -22.86 -13.05 -15.49
C PHE A 110 -23.13 -14.54 -15.79
N PRO A 111 -24.39 -14.96 -16.02
CA PRO A 111 -24.69 -16.31 -16.46
C PRO A 111 -23.92 -16.72 -17.73
N THR A 112 -23.75 -15.77 -18.66
CA THR A 112 -22.97 -15.98 -19.89
C THR A 112 -21.48 -16.19 -19.63
N THR A 113 -20.94 -15.76 -18.48
CA THR A 113 -19.56 -16.07 -18.07
C THR A 113 -19.43 -17.54 -17.68
N LEU A 114 -20.41 -18.09 -16.95
CA LEU A 114 -20.45 -19.51 -16.59
C LEU A 114 -20.65 -20.40 -17.82
N GLU A 115 -21.48 -19.97 -18.76
CA GLU A 115 -21.66 -20.65 -20.07
C GLU A 115 -20.36 -20.62 -20.89
N CYS A 116 -19.71 -19.46 -21.00
CA CYS A 116 -18.43 -19.30 -21.68
C CYS A 116 -17.38 -20.24 -21.10
N ALA A 117 -17.27 -20.30 -19.77
CA ALA A 117 -16.35 -21.19 -19.09
C ALA A 117 -16.56 -22.65 -19.51
N LYS A 118 -17.81 -23.15 -19.46
CA LYS A 118 -18.13 -24.52 -19.89
C LYS A 118 -17.69 -24.79 -21.34
N LEU A 119 -17.98 -23.87 -22.26
CA LEU A 119 -17.58 -24.02 -23.66
C LEU A 119 -16.05 -24.09 -23.84
N VAL A 120 -15.30 -23.28 -23.09
CA VAL A 120 -13.83 -23.29 -23.12
C VAL A 120 -13.27 -24.57 -22.51
N GLU A 121 -13.78 -24.99 -21.35
CA GLU A 121 -13.38 -26.22 -20.67
C GLU A 121 -13.64 -27.46 -21.54
N GLU A 122 -14.80 -27.52 -22.20
CA GLU A 122 -15.19 -28.60 -23.12
C GLU A 122 -14.31 -28.60 -24.38
N LYS A 123 -14.14 -27.44 -25.03
CA LYS A 123 -13.36 -27.34 -26.27
C LYS A 123 -11.89 -27.72 -26.08
N TYR A 124 -11.28 -27.32 -24.97
CA TYR A 124 -9.85 -27.53 -24.73
C TYR A 124 -9.52 -28.67 -23.75
N GLY A 125 -10.55 -29.32 -23.20
CA GLY A 125 -10.40 -30.49 -22.32
C GLY A 125 -9.70 -30.18 -21.00
N LYS A 126 -9.86 -28.97 -20.46
CA LYS A 126 -9.24 -28.55 -19.18
C LYS A 126 -10.28 -27.89 -18.28
N LYS A 127 -10.64 -28.57 -17.19
CA LYS A 127 -11.51 -28.02 -16.15
C LYS A 127 -10.75 -27.07 -15.23
N ALA A 128 -11.42 -26.02 -14.78
CA ALA A 128 -10.94 -25.16 -13.72
C ALA A 128 -11.28 -25.71 -12.33
N LEU A 129 -10.39 -25.40 -11.39
CA LEU A 129 -10.67 -25.44 -9.97
C LEU A 129 -11.50 -24.21 -9.62
N TRP A 130 -12.81 -24.42 -9.51
CA TRP A 130 -13.74 -23.40 -9.06
C TRP A 130 -13.72 -23.25 -7.55
N LYS A 131 -13.62 -22.01 -7.06
CA LYS A 131 -13.86 -21.68 -5.64
C LYS A 131 -14.97 -20.66 -5.50
N ALA A 132 -15.88 -20.96 -4.61
CA ALA A 132 -16.90 -20.05 -4.14
C ALA A 132 -16.49 -19.44 -2.77
N PRO A 133 -17.20 -18.40 -2.30
CA PRO A 133 -16.96 -17.80 -0.99
C PRO A 133 -17.12 -18.85 0.12
N ASN A 134 -16.33 -18.74 1.18
CA ASN A 134 -16.21 -19.81 2.16
C ASN A 134 -17.57 -20.22 2.77
N GLY A 135 -17.92 -21.50 2.64
CA GLY A 135 -19.12 -22.07 3.26
C GLY A 135 -20.44 -21.58 2.68
N VAL A 136 -20.44 -21.07 1.44
CA VAL A 136 -21.66 -20.77 0.67
C VAL A 136 -21.47 -21.18 -0.79
N THR A 137 -22.56 -21.57 -1.44
CA THR A 137 -22.59 -22.10 -2.81
C THR A 137 -23.66 -21.47 -3.67
N THR A 138 -24.58 -20.71 -3.09
CA THR A 138 -25.65 -20.01 -3.81
C THR A 138 -25.68 -18.53 -3.43
N LEU A 139 -26.22 -17.70 -4.34
CA LEU A 139 -26.42 -16.27 -4.07
C LEU A 139 -27.28 -16.03 -2.82
N GLU A 140 -28.31 -16.86 -2.60
CA GLU A 140 -29.16 -16.79 -1.41
C GLU A 140 -28.38 -17.04 -0.11
N GLU A 141 -27.54 -18.08 -0.09
CA GLU A 141 -26.65 -18.37 1.04
C GLU A 141 -25.62 -17.25 1.26
N PHE A 142 -25.09 -16.68 0.17
CA PHE A 142 -24.19 -15.54 0.25
C PHE A 142 -24.88 -14.33 0.88
N MET A 143 -26.07 -13.96 0.40
CA MET A 143 -26.84 -12.83 0.92
C MET A 143 -27.23 -13.05 2.38
N ALA A 144 -27.62 -14.27 2.76
CA ALA A 144 -27.96 -14.60 4.14
C ALA A 144 -26.75 -14.50 5.09
N LYS A 145 -25.55 -14.87 4.62
CA LYS A 145 -24.34 -14.89 5.43
C LYS A 145 -23.60 -13.57 5.49
N TYR A 146 -23.48 -12.89 4.34
CA TYR A 146 -22.64 -11.72 4.18
C TYR A 146 -23.46 -10.43 3.97
N GLY A 147 -24.73 -10.52 3.56
CA GLY A 147 -25.56 -9.37 3.20
C GLY A 147 -25.57 -9.09 1.69
N ASP A 148 -26.35 -8.07 1.29
CA ASP A 148 -26.42 -7.63 -0.11
C ASP A 148 -25.07 -7.00 -0.55
N CYS A 149 -24.60 -7.35 -1.74
CA CYS A 149 -23.38 -6.81 -2.33
C CYS A 149 -23.42 -5.28 -2.55
N GLU A 150 -24.60 -4.67 -2.67
CA GLU A 150 -24.77 -3.20 -2.78
C GLU A 150 -24.73 -2.50 -1.40
N GLU A 151 -25.01 -3.23 -0.31
CA GLU A 151 -24.96 -2.73 1.07
C GLU A 151 -23.61 -3.01 1.73
N LEU A 152 -22.90 -4.04 1.27
CA LEU A 152 -21.57 -4.38 1.70
C LEU A 152 -20.55 -3.31 1.28
N ASP A 153 -19.60 -3.03 2.18
CA ASP A 153 -18.40 -2.29 1.78
C ASP A 153 -17.71 -3.04 0.64
N SER A 154 -17.25 -2.32 -0.37
CA SER A 154 -16.67 -2.94 -1.57
C SER A 154 -15.47 -3.82 -1.27
N ALA A 155 -14.66 -3.45 -0.28
CA ALA A 155 -13.52 -4.25 0.13
C ALA A 155 -13.98 -5.50 0.89
N ASP A 156 -15.11 -5.44 1.62
CA ASP A 156 -15.68 -6.60 2.33
C ASP A 156 -16.19 -7.60 1.31
N PHE A 157 -16.99 -7.13 0.35
CA PHE A 157 -17.44 -7.93 -0.77
C PHE A 157 -16.26 -8.57 -1.53
N ASP A 158 -15.28 -7.78 -1.96
CA ASP A 158 -14.14 -8.28 -2.71
C ASP A 158 -13.33 -9.29 -1.90
N PHE A 159 -13.20 -9.10 -0.58
CA PHE A 159 -12.48 -10.05 0.25
C PHE A 159 -13.18 -11.40 0.32
N VAL A 160 -14.45 -11.42 0.72
CA VAL A 160 -15.20 -12.67 0.89
C VAL A 160 -15.48 -13.36 -0.44
N SER A 161 -15.71 -12.59 -1.50
CA SER A 161 -16.09 -13.12 -2.80
C SER A 161 -14.92 -13.44 -3.73
N LYS A 162 -13.76 -12.78 -3.57
CA LYS A 162 -12.62 -12.89 -4.51
C LYS A 162 -11.32 -13.23 -3.81
N VAL A 163 -10.89 -12.43 -2.82
CA VAL A 163 -9.55 -12.55 -2.21
C VAL A 163 -9.40 -13.89 -1.51
N GLU A 164 -10.27 -14.16 -0.54
CA GLU A 164 -10.25 -15.34 0.31
C GLU A 164 -10.35 -16.64 -0.51
N PRO A 165 -11.36 -16.83 -1.39
CA PRO A 165 -11.48 -18.05 -2.16
C PRO A 165 -10.31 -18.25 -3.13
N PHE A 166 -9.75 -17.16 -3.68
CA PHE A 166 -8.57 -17.24 -4.53
C PHE A 166 -7.32 -17.66 -3.75
N GLN A 167 -7.08 -17.07 -2.58
CA GLN A 167 -5.96 -17.47 -1.72
C GLN A 167 -6.07 -18.93 -1.26
N ARG A 168 -7.28 -19.36 -0.90
CA ARG A 168 -7.53 -20.77 -0.59
C ARG A 168 -7.16 -21.67 -1.77
N ALA A 169 -7.57 -21.34 -2.99
CA ALA A 169 -7.14 -22.09 -4.18
C ALA A 169 -5.62 -22.10 -4.37
N LEU A 170 -4.94 -20.97 -4.19
CA LEU A 170 -3.48 -20.90 -4.33
C LEU A 170 -2.74 -21.81 -3.34
N THR A 171 -3.22 -21.86 -2.09
CA THR A 171 -2.68 -22.73 -1.04
C THR A 171 -2.93 -24.20 -1.39
N GLU A 172 -4.16 -24.57 -1.77
CA GLU A 172 -4.49 -25.94 -2.17
C GLU A 172 -3.71 -26.42 -3.40
N CYS A 173 -3.35 -25.51 -4.31
CA CYS A 173 -2.55 -25.81 -5.48
C CYS A 173 -1.04 -25.85 -5.21
N GLU A 174 -0.59 -25.55 -3.99
CA GLU A 174 0.82 -25.39 -3.62
C GLU A 174 1.57 -24.48 -4.62
N LYS A 175 0.97 -23.32 -4.92
CA LYS A 175 1.40 -22.46 -6.03
C LYS A 175 2.88 -22.03 -5.91
N ASP A 176 3.67 -22.35 -6.95
CA ASP A 176 5.04 -21.87 -7.16
C ASP A 176 5.09 -20.69 -8.13
N VAL A 177 4.25 -20.71 -9.17
CA VAL A 177 4.18 -19.68 -10.22
C VAL A 177 2.73 -19.28 -10.44
N LEU A 178 2.46 -17.97 -10.38
CA LEU A 178 1.17 -17.41 -10.77
C LEU A 178 1.23 -16.96 -12.25
N ILE A 179 0.20 -17.25 -13.02
CA ILE A 179 0.07 -16.82 -14.41
C ILE A 179 -1.17 -15.93 -14.50
N THR A 180 -1.07 -14.80 -15.20
CA THR A 180 -2.21 -13.88 -15.39
C THR A 180 -2.46 -13.54 -16.85
N GLY A 181 -3.72 -13.27 -17.21
CA GLY A 181 -4.11 -12.75 -18.53
C GLY A 181 -3.91 -11.23 -18.71
N ARG A 182 -3.06 -10.58 -17.89
CA ARG A 182 -2.86 -9.13 -17.95
C ARG A 182 -2.19 -8.72 -19.27
N ARG A 183 -2.69 -7.63 -19.86
CA ARG A 183 -2.11 -6.98 -21.05
C ARG A 183 -1.82 -5.52 -20.79
N MET A 184 -0.81 -4.96 -21.47
CA MET A 184 -0.41 -3.55 -21.33
C MET A 184 -1.49 -2.58 -21.82
N ASP A 185 -2.26 -2.95 -22.85
CA ASP A 185 -3.26 -2.07 -23.48
C ASP A 185 -4.61 -2.00 -22.74
N GLN A 186 -4.76 -2.74 -21.62
CA GLN A 186 -5.99 -2.78 -20.85
C GLN A 186 -6.25 -1.50 -20.03
N ALA A 187 -5.23 -0.67 -19.72
CA ALA A 187 -5.41 0.54 -18.92
C ALA A 187 -4.32 1.60 -19.19
N ALA A 188 -4.67 2.89 -19.08
CA ALA A 188 -3.75 4.03 -19.27
C ALA A 188 -2.56 4.06 -18.28
N GLN A 189 -2.65 3.35 -17.15
CA GLN A 189 -1.58 3.27 -16.14
C GLN A 189 -0.58 2.11 -16.38
N ARG A 190 -0.77 1.27 -17.41
CA ARG A 190 0.06 0.09 -17.69
C ARG A 190 1.03 0.31 -18.87
N ILE A 191 1.75 1.42 -18.83
CA ILE A 191 2.75 1.77 -19.86
C ILE A 191 3.96 0.82 -19.82
N SER A 192 4.14 0.06 -18.71
CA SER A 192 5.16 -0.98 -18.57
C SER A 192 4.61 -2.15 -17.73
N LEU A 193 4.52 -3.35 -18.32
CA LEU A 193 4.20 -4.60 -17.61
C LEU A 193 5.27 -5.63 -17.96
N ASP A 194 6.01 -6.10 -16.96
CA ASP A 194 7.01 -7.14 -17.17
C ASP A 194 6.35 -8.49 -17.48
N VAL A 195 6.92 -9.21 -18.44
CA VAL A 195 6.51 -10.59 -18.75
C VAL A 195 6.77 -11.51 -17.55
N TRP A 196 7.83 -11.26 -16.77
CA TRP A 196 8.17 -11.99 -15.55
C TRP A 196 8.40 -11.03 -14.38
N GLU A 197 7.60 -11.15 -13.33
CA GLU A 197 7.75 -10.42 -12.07
C GLU A 197 8.47 -11.29 -11.04
N ASP A 198 9.80 -11.16 -10.96
CA ASP A 198 10.66 -12.05 -10.17
C ASP A 198 10.28 -12.13 -8.69
N GLY A 199 10.06 -10.96 -8.06
CA GLY A 199 9.70 -10.90 -6.63
C GLY A 199 8.34 -11.53 -6.29
N LYS A 200 7.42 -11.65 -7.26
CA LYS A 200 6.11 -12.28 -7.06
C LYS A 200 6.02 -13.69 -7.63
N ARG A 201 7.04 -14.11 -8.41
CA ARG A 201 7.02 -15.29 -9.27
C ARG A 201 5.76 -15.34 -10.13
N THR A 202 5.49 -14.23 -10.82
CA THR A 202 4.30 -14.07 -11.67
C THR A 202 4.68 -13.95 -13.14
N LEU A 203 4.07 -14.78 -13.99
CA LEU A 203 4.20 -14.76 -15.44
C LEU A 203 3.00 -14.03 -16.07
N ASN A 204 3.29 -13.07 -16.95
CA ASN A 204 2.31 -12.30 -17.73
C ASN A 204 2.54 -12.56 -19.23
N PRO A 205 2.23 -13.77 -19.73
CA PRO A 205 2.61 -14.17 -21.08
C PRO A 205 1.78 -13.44 -22.15
N MET A 206 0.68 -12.78 -21.74
CA MET A 206 -0.19 -11.98 -22.60
C MET A 206 0.18 -10.49 -22.61
N ALA A 207 1.24 -10.07 -21.90
CA ALA A 207 1.56 -8.66 -21.67
C ALA A 207 1.65 -7.84 -22.97
N GLY A 208 2.25 -8.43 -24.02
CA GLY A 208 2.45 -7.81 -25.32
C GLY A 208 1.27 -7.92 -26.30
N PHE A 209 0.18 -8.61 -25.95
CA PHE A 209 -0.99 -8.76 -26.83
C PHE A 209 -1.90 -7.53 -26.71
N SER A 210 -2.36 -6.98 -27.83
CA SER A 210 -3.43 -5.98 -27.86
C SER A 210 -4.81 -6.63 -27.92
N TRP A 211 -5.86 -5.86 -27.65
CA TRP A 211 -7.25 -6.28 -27.85
C TRP A 211 -7.50 -6.77 -29.29
N GLN A 212 -6.91 -6.08 -30.28
CA GLN A 212 -7.01 -6.48 -31.69
C GLN A 212 -6.36 -7.84 -31.95
N ASP A 213 -5.19 -8.10 -31.34
CA ASP A 213 -4.52 -9.39 -31.45
C ASP A 213 -5.37 -10.52 -30.85
N ILE A 214 -5.98 -10.26 -29.69
CA ILE A 214 -6.88 -11.20 -29.01
C ILE A 214 -8.09 -11.51 -29.89
N THR A 215 -8.80 -10.50 -30.39
CA THR A 215 -9.99 -10.73 -31.23
C THR A 215 -9.64 -11.37 -32.57
N ALA A 216 -8.49 -11.03 -33.16
CA ALA A 216 -8.00 -11.67 -34.38
C ALA A 216 -7.69 -13.15 -34.15
N TYR A 217 -7.08 -13.51 -33.02
CA TYR A 217 -6.83 -14.90 -32.65
C TYR A 217 -8.15 -15.65 -32.39
N VAL A 218 -9.08 -15.03 -31.65
CA VAL A 218 -10.42 -15.57 -31.41
C VAL A 218 -11.11 -15.92 -32.72
N ASP A 219 -11.08 -15.00 -33.69
CA ASP A 219 -11.74 -15.18 -34.98
C ASP A 219 -11.06 -16.25 -35.84
N LYS A 220 -9.72 -16.26 -35.86
CA LYS A 220 -8.94 -17.22 -36.64
C LYS A 220 -9.10 -18.66 -36.16
N TYR A 221 -9.15 -18.88 -34.84
CA TYR A 221 -9.14 -20.22 -34.24
C TYR A 221 -10.47 -20.59 -33.55
N ASP A 222 -11.50 -19.79 -33.78
CA ASP A 222 -12.85 -19.99 -33.24
C ASP A 222 -12.85 -20.12 -31.69
N VAL A 223 -12.03 -19.34 -30.99
CA VAL A 223 -11.93 -19.44 -29.53
C VAL A 223 -13.27 -19.04 -28.90
N PRO A 224 -13.89 -19.85 -28.01
CA PRO A 224 -15.15 -19.48 -27.39
C PRO A 224 -14.99 -18.19 -26.57
N VAL A 225 -15.97 -17.30 -26.68
CA VAL A 225 -16.03 -16.02 -25.95
C VAL A 225 -17.42 -15.81 -25.39
N ASN A 226 -17.52 -14.95 -24.39
CA ASN A 226 -18.78 -14.64 -23.74
C ASN A 226 -19.78 -14.05 -24.75
N THR A 227 -20.96 -14.68 -24.87
CA THR A 227 -22.03 -14.30 -25.80
C THR A 227 -22.57 -12.89 -25.54
N GLY A 228 -22.29 -12.32 -24.36
CA GLY A 228 -22.54 -10.92 -24.05
C GLY A 228 -21.89 -9.94 -25.04
N HIS A 229 -20.81 -10.34 -25.73
CA HIS A 229 -20.17 -9.54 -26.78
C HIS A 229 -21.05 -9.36 -28.04
N ASN A 230 -22.12 -10.14 -28.20
CA ASN A 230 -23.02 -10.04 -29.34
C ASN A 230 -24.03 -8.88 -29.19
N PHE A 231 -24.08 -8.21 -28.05
CA PHE A 231 -25.08 -7.18 -27.80
C PHE A 231 -24.53 -5.75 -27.92
N ALA A 232 -25.31 -4.90 -28.59
CA ALA A 232 -25.15 -3.45 -28.57
C ALA A 232 -26.28 -2.80 -27.77
N TYR A 233 -25.98 -1.69 -27.10
CA TYR A 233 -26.92 -0.92 -26.29
C TYR A 233 -27.00 0.50 -26.86
N ARG A 234 -28.07 0.79 -27.60
CA ARG A 234 -28.26 2.03 -28.36
C ARG A 234 -29.04 3.05 -27.54
N CYS A 235 -28.56 4.29 -27.43
CA CYS A 235 -29.20 5.31 -26.59
C CYS A 235 -29.17 6.70 -27.25
N ASP A 236 -30.22 7.48 -27.04
CA ASP A 236 -30.38 8.81 -27.62
C ASP A 236 -29.61 9.91 -26.86
N ALA A 237 -29.05 9.57 -25.69
CA ALA A 237 -28.19 10.47 -24.91
C ALA A 237 -27.07 9.70 -24.19
N PRO A 238 -25.87 10.31 -23.99
CA PRO A 238 -24.81 9.72 -23.19
C PRO A 238 -25.25 9.41 -21.75
N ILE A 239 -24.97 8.20 -21.29
CA ILE A 239 -25.15 7.77 -19.90
C ILE A 239 -23.77 7.79 -19.23
N GLU A 240 -23.68 8.51 -18.12
CA GLU A 240 -22.47 8.53 -17.28
C GLU A 240 -22.09 7.11 -16.86
N ALA A 241 -20.82 6.73 -16.99
CA ALA A 241 -20.38 5.36 -16.74
C ALA A 241 -20.76 4.87 -15.33
N THR A 242 -20.71 5.76 -14.32
CA THR A 242 -21.09 5.49 -12.93
C THR A 242 -22.56 5.10 -12.79
N LYS A 243 -23.42 5.43 -13.76
CA LYS A 243 -24.88 5.19 -13.73
C LYS A 243 -25.34 4.07 -14.67
N ARG A 244 -24.45 3.52 -15.50
CA ARG A 244 -24.78 2.47 -16.50
C ARG A 244 -25.15 1.10 -15.90
N HIS A 245 -25.11 0.95 -14.58
CA HIS A 245 -25.53 -0.27 -13.88
C HIS A 245 -27.01 -0.22 -13.44
N LEU A 246 -27.65 0.96 -13.47
CA LEU A 246 -29.00 1.15 -12.95
C LEU A 246 -30.05 0.35 -13.76
N PRO A 247 -31.14 -0.09 -13.14
CA PRO A 247 -32.25 -0.69 -13.88
C PRO A 247 -32.93 0.35 -14.79
N ASN A 248 -33.61 -0.12 -15.83
CA ASN A 248 -34.48 0.69 -16.70
C ASN A 248 -33.77 1.86 -17.41
N LEU A 249 -32.50 1.69 -17.77
CA LEU A 249 -31.78 2.69 -18.57
C LEU A 249 -32.44 2.90 -19.94
N PRO A 250 -32.40 4.13 -20.49
CA PRO A 250 -33.06 4.49 -21.75
C PRO A 250 -32.28 3.97 -22.99
N TRP A 251 -31.74 2.76 -22.91
CA TRP A 251 -31.08 2.10 -24.02
C TRP A 251 -31.95 1.01 -24.65
N LYS A 252 -31.73 0.74 -25.92
CA LYS A 252 -32.27 -0.43 -26.61
C LYS A 252 -31.17 -1.48 -26.74
N LYS A 253 -31.35 -2.62 -26.09
CA LYS A 253 -30.48 -3.80 -26.28
C LYS A 253 -30.79 -4.42 -27.64
N VAL A 254 -29.76 -4.64 -28.45
CA VAL A 254 -29.85 -5.21 -29.80
C VAL A 254 -28.88 -6.37 -29.89
N ASP A 255 -29.36 -7.52 -30.33
CA ASP A 255 -28.52 -8.66 -30.68
C ASP A 255 -27.95 -8.46 -32.10
N LEU A 256 -26.63 -8.49 -32.21
CA LEU A 256 -25.89 -8.38 -33.47
C LEU A 256 -25.71 -9.74 -34.16
N GLY A 257 -26.03 -10.85 -33.48
CA GLY A 257 -25.85 -12.23 -33.96
C GLY A 257 -24.40 -12.71 -33.99
N LYS A 258 -23.43 -11.80 -33.78
CA LYS A 258 -21.99 -12.06 -33.75
C LYS A 258 -21.30 -11.05 -32.83
N PRO A 259 -20.08 -11.32 -32.35
CA PRO A 259 -19.37 -10.39 -31.49
C PRO A 259 -19.18 -9.03 -32.15
N PHE A 260 -19.30 -7.95 -31.36
CA PHE A 260 -19.31 -6.58 -31.91
C PHE A 260 -18.06 -6.23 -32.75
N TRP A 261 -16.90 -6.85 -32.52
CA TRP A 261 -15.69 -6.61 -33.33
C TRP A 261 -15.77 -7.21 -34.74
N ARG A 262 -16.72 -8.12 -35.00
CA ARG A 262 -17.04 -8.66 -36.33
C ARG A 262 -18.14 -7.86 -37.04
N CYS A 263 -18.65 -6.81 -36.41
CA CYS A 263 -19.69 -5.95 -36.96
C CYS A 263 -19.07 -4.68 -37.54
N SER A 264 -19.64 -4.23 -38.65
CA SER A 264 -19.43 -2.87 -39.16
C SER A 264 -19.99 -1.85 -38.18
N GLU A 265 -19.48 -0.62 -38.25
CA GLU A 265 -19.98 0.50 -37.44
C GLU A 265 -21.48 0.74 -37.67
N ALA A 266 -21.96 0.52 -38.90
CA ALA A 266 -23.37 0.61 -39.26
C ALA A 266 -24.23 -0.49 -38.61
N GLU A 267 -23.74 -1.73 -38.52
CA GLU A 267 -24.42 -2.81 -37.79
C GLU A 267 -24.50 -2.51 -36.28
N ILE A 268 -23.43 -1.96 -35.70
CA ILE A 268 -23.38 -1.61 -34.27
C ILE A 268 -24.36 -0.47 -33.98
N LYS A 269 -24.26 0.65 -34.71
CA LYS A 269 -25.09 1.85 -34.50
C LYS A 269 -26.54 1.67 -34.97
N GLY A 270 -26.79 0.91 -36.02
CA GLY A 270 -28.10 0.81 -36.66
C GLY A 270 -28.43 2.02 -37.55
N THR A 271 -29.66 2.04 -38.09
CA THR A 271 -30.14 3.10 -38.98
C THR A 271 -31.57 3.49 -38.61
N PRO A 272 -31.86 4.79 -38.34
CA PRO A 272 -30.88 5.88 -38.16
C PRO A 272 -29.95 5.61 -36.96
N PRO A 273 -28.71 6.15 -36.95
CA PRO A 273 -27.79 5.94 -35.85
C PRO A 273 -28.24 6.73 -34.60
N PRO A 274 -28.16 6.15 -33.39
CA PRO A 274 -28.42 6.84 -32.14
C PRO A 274 -27.28 7.80 -31.79
N THR A 275 -27.48 8.65 -30.79
CA THR A 275 -26.44 9.55 -30.26
C THR A 275 -25.24 8.79 -29.72
N VAL A 276 -25.47 7.67 -29.00
CA VAL A 276 -24.40 6.84 -28.44
C VAL A 276 -24.75 5.36 -28.52
N THR A 277 -23.73 4.50 -28.59
CA THR A 277 -23.88 3.04 -28.53
C THR A 277 -22.83 2.45 -27.61
N TYR A 278 -23.24 1.52 -26.75
CA TYR A 278 -22.35 0.80 -25.84
C TYR A 278 -22.28 -0.69 -26.19
N VAL A 279 -21.17 -1.33 -25.82
CA VAL A 279 -20.90 -2.77 -25.95
C VAL A 279 -20.17 -3.27 -24.71
N PHE A 280 -20.36 -4.54 -24.35
CA PHE A 280 -19.51 -5.16 -23.33
C PHE A 280 -18.18 -5.59 -23.96
N LYS A 281 -17.09 -5.06 -23.42
CA LYS A 281 -15.72 -5.49 -23.78
C LYS A 281 -15.08 -6.40 -22.73
N SER A 282 -15.58 -6.39 -21.49
CA SER A 282 -15.07 -7.21 -20.39
C SER A 282 -16.22 -7.64 -19.49
N PHE A 283 -16.09 -8.79 -18.82
CA PHE A 283 -17.10 -9.36 -17.93
C PHE A 283 -16.50 -9.65 -16.55
N GLY A 284 -17.13 -9.12 -15.51
CA GLY A 284 -16.79 -9.36 -14.12
C GLY A 284 -18.04 -9.78 -13.36
N ASP A 285 -18.21 -9.23 -12.16
CA ASP A 285 -19.50 -9.34 -11.48
C ASP A 285 -20.51 -8.36 -12.10
N MET A 286 -21.78 -8.75 -12.07
CA MET A 286 -22.88 -7.99 -12.64
C MET A 286 -23.00 -6.57 -12.05
N HIS A 287 -22.73 -6.42 -10.75
CA HIS A 287 -22.89 -5.15 -10.03
C HIS A 287 -21.72 -4.15 -10.23
N THR A 288 -20.58 -4.61 -10.78
CA THR A 288 -19.36 -3.79 -10.99
C THR A 288 -18.91 -3.70 -12.45
N THR A 289 -19.69 -4.27 -13.38
CA THR A 289 -19.38 -4.29 -14.82
C THR A 289 -20.48 -3.59 -15.62
N VAL A 290 -20.10 -2.61 -16.43
CA VAL A 290 -21.02 -1.85 -17.30
C VAL A 290 -20.52 -1.84 -18.75
N PRO A 291 -21.39 -1.65 -19.74
CA PRO A 291 -20.96 -1.54 -21.13
C PRO A 291 -20.26 -0.19 -21.39
N VAL A 292 -19.38 -0.19 -22.38
CA VAL A 292 -18.51 0.94 -22.75
C VAL A 292 -18.71 1.30 -24.21
N GLU A 293 -18.31 2.50 -24.61
CA GLU A 293 -18.32 2.85 -26.03
C GLU A 293 -17.29 1.99 -26.79
N PRO A 294 -17.55 1.66 -28.07
CA PRO A 294 -16.65 0.81 -28.86
C PRO A 294 -15.19 1.28 -28.95
N HIS A 295 -14.92 2.56 -28.71
CA HIS A 295 -13.56 3.12 -28.72
C HIS A 295 -12.90 3.16 -27.33
N GLU A 296 -13.66 3.00 -26.24
CA GLU A 296 -13.13 3.01 -24.87
C GLU A 296 -12.37 1.72 -24.54
N SER A 297 -11.45 1.77 -23.58
CA SER A 297 -10.72 0.58 -23.10
C SER A 297 -11.66 -0.42 -22.42
N GLU A 298 -11.30 -1.71 -22.42
CA GLU A 298 -12.02 -2.75 -21.67
C GLU A 298 -12.20 -2.41 -20.19
N ARG A 299 -11.21 -1.74 -19.58
CA ARG A 299 -11.22 -1.43 -18.15
C ARG A 299 -12.12 -0.26 -17.79
N THR A 300 -12.53 0.56 -18.75
CA THR A 300 -13.45 1.68 -18.52
C THR A 300 -14.78 1.20 -17.94
N GLY A 301 -15.22 -0.01 -18.31
CA GLY A 301 -16.48 -0.59 -17.85
C GLY A 301 -16.38 -1.36 -16.53
N ARG A 302 -15.25 -1.31 -15.83
CA ARG A 302 -15.02 -2.08 -14.59
C ARG A 302 -14.82 -1.13 -13.41
N PHE A 303 -15.38 -1.49 -12.25
CA PHE A 303 -15.20 -0.76 -10.98
C PHE A 303 -15.62 0.71 -11.05
N VAL A 304 -16.67 1.01 -11.79
CA VAL A 304 -17.03 2.39 -12.12
C VAL A 304 -17.51 3.19 -10.90
N ARG A 305 -17.82 2.53 -9.79
CA ARG A 305 -18.22 3.16 -8.52
C ARG A 305 -17.08 3.31 -7.49
N GLN A 306 -15.84 2.92 -7.84
CA GLN A 306 -14.72 2.87 -6.89
C GLN A 306 -13.45 3.51 -7.47
N SER A 307 -12.54 3.95 -6.60
CA SER A 307 -11.18 4.29 -6.98
C SER A 307 -10.51 3.06 -7.61
N LYS A 308 -9.99 3.22 -8.85
CA LYS A 308 -9.41 2.13 -9.63
C LYS A 308 -8.13 1.61 -8.94
N THR A 309 -8.25 0.63 -8.06
CA THR A 309 -7.10 -0.15 -7.58
C THR A 309 -6.89 -1.36 -8.49
N GLU A 310 -5.63 -1.75 -8.68
CA GLU A 310 -5.23 -2.87 -9.53
C GLU A 310 -5.74 -4.19 -8.93
N CYS A 311 -6.98 -4.56 -9.27
CA CYS A 311 -7.66 -5.79 -8.85
C CYS A 311 -8.00 -5.84 -7.35
N GLY A 312 -9.29 -5.99 -7.02
CA GLY A 312 -9.80 -6.13 -5.64
C GLY A 312 -9.27 -7.31 -4.81
N ILE A 313 -8.27 -8.04 -5.32
CA ILE A 313 -7.61 -9.16 -4.64
C ILE A 313 -6.52 -8.68 -3.63
N HIS A 314 -6.11 -7.40 -3.69
CA HIS A 314 -4.89 -6.93 -3.01
C HIS A 314 -5.13 -6.26 -1.63
N THR A 315 -6.36 -6.27 -1.10
CA THR A 315 -6.74 -5.24 -0.10
C THR A 315 -6.58 -5.63 1.36
N ARG A 316 -6.33 -6.89 1.76
CA ARG A 316 -6.41 -7.24 3.21
C ARG A 316 -5.31 -8.11 3.79
N THR A 317 -4.79 -9.05 3.05
CA THR A 317 -3.83 -10.05 3.55
C THR A 317 -2.45 -9.79 3.00
N THR A 318 -1.54 -9.45 3.89
CA THR A 318 -0.12 -9.31 3.60
C THR A 318 0.61 -10.54 4.10
N SER A 319 1.34 -11.21 3.23
CA SER A 319 2.24 -12.28 3.65
C SER A 319 3.31 -11.75 4.62
N ALA A 320 3.90 -12.64 5.41
CA ALA A 320 5.04 -12.30 6.26
C ALA A 320 6.13 -11.57 5.45
N GLY A 321 6.67 -10.49 6.02
CA GLY A 321 7.71 -9.67 5.38
C GLY A 321 7.22 -8.74 4.26
N ALA A 322 5.95 -8.81 3.83
CA ALA A 322 5.39 -7.86 2.87
C ALA A 322 5.01 -6.53 3.53
N PRO A 323 5.14 -5.38 2.84
CA PRO A 323 4.65 -4.09 3.35
C PRO A 323 3.15 -4.13 3.68
N HIS A 324 2.73 -3.34 4.66
CA HIS A 324 1.33 -3.16 5.00
C HIS A 324 0.58 -2.48 3.84
N GLY A 325 -0.59 -3.03 3.47
CA GLY A 325 -1.29 -2.64 2.23
C GLY A 325 -0.71 -3.24 0.94
N GLY A 326 0.28 -4.14 1.05
CA GLY A 326 0.83 -4.92 -0.06
C GLY A 326 2.04 -4.31 -0.77
N ASN A 327 2.20 -2.98 -0.76
CA ASN A 327 3.35 -2.29 -1.34
C ASN A 327 3.84 -1.17 -0.42
N LEU A 328 5.15 -0.91 -0.45
CA LEU A 328 5.72 0.23 0.24
C LEU A 328 5.38 1.51 -0.54
N VAL A 329 4.80 2.49 0.15
CA VAL A 329 4.52 3.80 -0.43
C VAL A 329 5.79 4.64 -0.45
N ASP A 330 6.13 5.19 -1.62
CA ASP A 330 7.18 6.19 -1.79
C ASP A 330 6.54 7.45 -2.38
N LEU A 331 6.58 8.55 -1.63
CA LEU A 331 5.99 9.83 -2.02
C LEU A 331 7.03 10.84 -2.51
N MET A 332 8.30 10.45 -2.62
CA MET A 332 9.35 11.33 -3.10
C MET A 332 9.15 11.68 -4.59
N VAL A 333 9.15 12.97 -4.90
CA VAL A 333 9.08 13.45 -6.28
C VAL A 333 10.44 13.27 -6.93
N LYS A 334 10.49 12.44 -7.99
CA LYS A 334 11.76 12.09 -8.68
C LYS A 334 12.21 13.16 -9.68
N ASP A 335 11.27 13.90 -10.27
CA ASP A 335 11.57 14.96 -11.24
C ASP A 335 11.76 16.32 -10.53
N PRO A 336 12.96 16.93 -10.57
CA PRO A 336 13.21 18.24 -9.98
C PRO A 336 12.33 19.36 -10.56
N ALA A 337 11.93 19.28 -11.84
CA ALA A 337 11.07 20.29 -12.45
C ALA A 337 9.66 20.23 -11.86
N GLN A 338 9.12 19.03 -11.68
CA GLN A 338 7.85 18.80 -10.99
C GLN A 338 7.92 19.27 -9.52
N ALA A 339 9.01 18.97 -8.80
CA ALA A 339 9.20 19.42 -7.42
C ALA A 339 9.15 20.96 -7.33
N LYS A 340 9.89 21.65 -8.21
CA LYS A 340 9.87 23.12 -8.28
C LYS A 340 8.49 23.68 -8.61
N ALA A 341 7.75 23.04 -9.51
CA ALA A 341 6.39 23.44 -9.88
C ALA A 341 5.43 23.30 -8.69
N LEU A 342 5.51 22.21 -7.93
CA LEU A 342 4.71 21.98 -6.73
C LEU A 342 4.98 23.03 -5.66
N VAL A 343 6.26 23.32 -5.37
CA VAL A 343 6.66 24.37 -4.42
C VAL A 343 6.15 25.74 -4.87
N SER A 344 6.29 26.07 -6.15
CA SER A 344 5.84 27.36 -6.72
C SER A 344 4.32 27.52 -6.71
N ALA A 345 3.58 26.41 -6.69
CA ALA A 345 2.12 26.38 -6.64
C ALA A 345 1.56 26.39 -5.21
N ALA A 346 2.42 26.36 -4.19
CA ALA A 346 1.98 26.41 -2.80
C ALA A 346 1.43 27.80 -2.46
N VAL A 347 0.23 27.84 -1.90
CA VAL A 347 -0.45 29.10 -1.51
C VAL A 347 -0.15 29.49 -0.06
N GLN A 348 0.32 28.53 0.73
CA GLN A 348 0.68 28.71 2.14
C GLN A 348 1.92 27.88 2.48
N THR A 349 2.66 28.33 3.49
CA THR A 349 3.81 27.63 4.04
C THR A 349 3.57 27.34 5.52
N VAL A 350 3.93 26.14 5.96
CA VAL A 350 3.89 25.68 7.35
C VAL A 350 5.29 25.24 7.76
N GLU A 351 5.83 25.84 8.82
CA GLU A 351 7.04 25.35 9.49
C GLU A 351 6.64 24.24 10.46
N LEU A 352 7.16 23.04 10.23
CA LEU A 352 6.88 21.84 11.00
C LEU A 352 7.64 21.87 12.32
N ASN A 353 6.99 21.45 13.39
CA ASN A 353 7.70 21.04 14.60
C ASN A 353 8.32 19.63 14.42
N GLU A 354 9.13 19.18 15.38
CA GLU A 354 9.83 17.89 15.29
C GLU A 354 8.88 16.68 15.21
N ARG A 355 7.73 16.70 15.91
CA ARG A 355 6.70 15.65 15.81
C ARG A 355 6.18 15.55 14.38
N GLN A 356 5.77 16.67 13.81
CA GLN A 356 5.23 16.70 12.45
C GLN A 356 6.30 16.32 11.42
N ALA A 357 7.56 16.72 11.62
CA ALA A 357 8.67 16.30 10.77
C ALA A 357 8.93 14.78 10.82
N CYS A 358 8.79 14.15 12.00
CA CYS A 358 8.83 12.69 12.16
C CYS A 358 7.71 12.02 11.35
N ASP A 359 6.48 12.53 11.45
CA ASP A 359 5.33 11.98 10.73
C ASP A 359 5.47 12.18 9.21
N VAL A 360 5.96 13.34 8.75
CA VAL A 360 6.30 13.58 7.34
C VAL A 360 7.36 12.60 6.86
N PHE A 361 8.45 12.37 7.61
CA PHE A 361 9.43 11.35 7.24
C PHE A 361 8.77 9.97 7.08
N CYS A 362 7.95 9.57 8.05
CA CYS A 362 7.29 8.26 8.04
C CYS A 362 6.31 8.10 6.87
N LEU A 363 5.61 9.17 6.48
CA LEU A 363 4.71 9.19 5.33
C LEU A 363 5.49 9.14 4.01
N LEU A 364 6.52 9.97 3.85
CA LEU A 364 7.26 10.11 2.59
C LEU A 364 7.94 8.80 2.17
N HIS A 365 8.47 8.07 3.13
CA HIS A 365 9.28 6.87 2.90
C HIS A 365 8.54 5.55 3.14
N GLY A 366 7.24 5.62 3.42
CA GLY A 366 6.38 4.43 3.51
C GLY A 366 6.45 3.68 4.85
N ALA A 367 7.04 4.26 5.89
CA ALA A 367 6.95 3.70 7.23
C ALA A 367 5.48 3.59 7.70
N PHE A 368 4.62 4.50 7.24
CA PHE A 368 3.17 4.48 7.44
C PHE A 368 2.36 3.93 6.25
N SER A 369 2.97 3.14 5.35
CA SER A 369 2.22 2.47 4.28
C SER A 369 1.01 1.72 4.89
N PRO A 370 -0.19 1.84 4.31
CA PRO A 370 -0.50 2.32 2.94
C PRO A 370 -0.75 3.83 2.80
N LEU A 371 -0.59 4.64 3.86
CA LEU A 371 -0.95 6.06 3.80
C LEU A 371 -0.16 6.81 2.72
N THR A 372 -0.86 7.66 1.97
CA THR A 372 -0.24 8.53 0.94
C THR A 372 -0.13 10.00 1.39
N GLY A 373 -0.35 10.27 2.67
CA GLY A 373 -0.32 11.60 3.26
C GLY A 373 -1.05 11.63 4.61
N PHE A 374 -1.33 12.83 5.11
CA PHE A 374 -2.04 13.01 6.38
C PHE A 374 -3.51 12.63 6.23
N MET A 375 -4.08 12.04 7.29
CA MET A 375 -5.43 11.48 7.28
C MET A 375 -6.49 12.57 7.06
N ASP A 376 -7.39 12.32 6.10
CA ASP A 376 -8.65 13.06 6.01
C ASP A 376 -9.57 12.74 7.20
N GLU A 377 -10.65 13.51 7.35
CA GLU A 377 -11.58 13.34 8.48
C GLU A 377 -12.15 11.91 8.57
N LYS A 378 -12.46 11.27 7.44
CA LYS A 378 -13.03 9.92 7.42
C LYS A 378 -11.99 8.90 7.91
N GLN A 379 -10.75 8.99 7.41
CA GLN A 379 -9.64 8.16 7.84
C GLN A 379 -9.35 8.37 9.32
N TYR A 380 -9.27 9.61 9.77
CA TYR A 380 -9.08 9.95 11.18
C TYR A 380 -10.17 9.35 12.07
N THR A 381 -11.45 9.59 11.76
CA THR A 381 -12.57 9.10 12.58
C THR A 381 -12.60 7.58 12.67
N THR A 382 -12.37 6.89 11.56
CA THR A 382 -12.36 5.41 11.53
C THR A 382 -11.14 4.83 12.28
N VAL A 383 -9.96 5.45 12.17
CA VAL A 383 -8.78 5.00 12.93
C VAL A 383 -8.96 5.25 14.42
N VAL A 384 -9.45 6.43 14.81
CA VAL A 384 -9.73 6.76 16.20
C VAL A 384 -10.74 5.79 16.80
N LYS A 385 -11.84 5.51 16.10
CA LYS A 385 -12.91 4.66 16.63
C LYS A 385 -12.58 3.17 16.56
N ASP A 386 -12.16 2.70 15.40
CA ASP A 386 -12.14 1.28 15.04
C ASP A 386 -10.73 0.71 14.90
N MET A 387 -9.68 1.53 15.04
CA MET A 387 -8.28 1.15 14.77
C MET A 387 -8.08 0.63 13.33
N ARG A 388 -8.86 1.20 12.40
CA ARG A 388 -8.87 0.78 10.99
C ARG A 388 -9.00 1.97 10.07
N LEU A 389 -8.34 1.90 8.93
CA LEU A 389 -8.63 2.76 7.78
C LEU A 389 -10.06 2.49 7.25
N PRO A 390 -10.64 3.38 6.45
CA PRO A 390 -11.95 3.18 5.84
C PRO A 390 -12.06 1.85 5.08
N GLU A 391 -10.97 1.43 4.43
CA GLU A 391 -10.82 0.17 3.70
C GLU A 391 -10.65 -1.06 4.63
N LYS A 392 -10.91 -0.87 5.93
CA LYS A 392 -10.82 -1.84 7.02
C LYS A 392 -9.42 -2.35 7.33
N GLN A 393 -8.37 -1.85 6.69
CA GLN A 393 -7.00 -2.21 7.04
C GLN A 393 -6.65 -1.70 8.44
N LEU A 394 -6.03 -2.53 9.27
CA LEU A 394 -5.63 -2.19 10.62
C LEU A 394 -4.66 -1.00 10.63
N PHE A 395 -4.92 0.01 11.46
CA PHE A 395 -4.00 1.13 11.66
C PHE A 395 -4.13 1.65 13.09
N GLY A 396 -3.00 1.71 13.81
CA GLY A 396 -2.99 1.81 15.27
C GLY A 396 -3.42 3.17 15.81
N LEU A 397 -2.95 4.25 15.17
CA LEU A 397 -3.09 5.62 15.67
C LEU A 397 -3.32 6.62 14.52
N PRO A 398 -4.04 7.73 14.76
CA PRO A 398 -4.22 8.77 13.77
C PRO A 398 -2.88 9.43 13.37
N VAL A 399 -2.72 9.75 12.09
CA VAL A 399 -1.56 10.49 11.54
C VAL A 399 -2.08 11.77 10.89
N THR A 400 -1.98 12.88 11.60
CA THR A 400 -2.64 14.15 11.25
C THR A 400 -1.63 15.30 11.19
N LEU A 401 -1.89 16.26 10.30
CA LEU A 401 -1.21 17.56 10.34
C LEU A 401 -2.11 18.53 11.08
N ASP A 402 -1.68 18.94 12.27
CA ASP A 402 -2.39 19.89 13.11
C ASP A 402 -1.93 21.34 12.89
N LEU A 403 -2.88 22.26 12.80
CA LEU A 403 -2.65 23.69 12.67
C LEU A 403 -3.49 24.46 13.70
N GLN A 404 -2.94 25.56 14.22
CA GLN A 404 -3.67 26.42 15.17
C GLN A 404 -4.82 27.18 14.49
N THR A 405 -4.60 27.62 13.24
CA THR A 405 -5.59 28.26 12.37
C THR A 405 -5.45 27.71 10.94
N VAL A 406 -6.54 27.77 10.18
CA VAL A 406 -6.63 27.39 8.76
C VAL A 406 -7.11 28.58 7.91
N ASP A 407 -6.91 29.81 8.40
CA ASP A 407 -7.33 31.03 7.71
C ASP A 407 -6.68 31.12 6.32
N GLY A 408 -7.53 31.28 5.30
CA GLY A 408 -7.11 31.35 3.90
C GLY A 408 -6.84 30.01 3.22
N LEU A 409 -6.86 28.89 3.95
CA LEU A 409 -6.67 27.55 3.41
C LEU A 409 -8.00 26.91 2.97
N LYS A 410 -7.99 26.28 1.80
CA LYS A 410 -9.15 25.60 1.22
C LYS A 410 -8.78 24.20 0.72
N VAL A 411 -9.77 23.33 0.60
CA VAL A 411 -9.61 22.03 -0.07
C VAL A 411 -9.17 22.27 -1.52
N GLY A 412 -8.15 21.52 -1.97
CA GLY A 412 -7.47 21.66 -3.26
C GLY A 412 -6.20 22.51 -3.21
N ASP A 413 -6.00 23.28 -2.12
CA ASP A 413 -4.81 24.11 -1.97
C ASP A 413 -3.55 23.27 -1.73
N LYS A 414 -2.42 23.80 -2.20
CA LYS A 414 -1.09 23.24 -1.95
C LYS A 414 -0.43 24.00 -0.79
N VAL A 415 0.03 23.26 0.21
CA VAL A 415 0.72 23.78 1.39
C VAL A 415 2.17 23.31 1.37
N LEU A 416 3.11 24.24 1.32
CA LEU A 416 4.53 23.95 1.46
C LEU A 416 4.82 23.64 2.92
N LEU A 417 5.40 22.47 3.19
CA LEU A 417 5.86 22.05 4.51
C LEU A 417 7.36 22.22 4.58
N LYS A 418 7.82 22.96 5.61
CA LYS A 418 9.22 23.24 5.85
C LYS A 418 9.67 22.67 7.18
N TYR A 419 10.92 22.23 7.28
CA TYR A 419 11.49 21.83 8.56
C TYR A 419 12.91 22.38 8.68
N LYS A 420 13.16 23.14 9.75
CA LYS A 420 14.43 23.86 9.96
C LYS A 420 14.77 24.76 8.76
N GLY A 421 13.75 25.38 8.18
CA GLY A 421 13.89 26.27 7.03
C GLY A 421 14.10 25.59 5.67
N GLU A 422 14.17 24.26 5.59
CA GLU A 422 14.27 23.51 4.34
C GLU A 422 12.90 23.04 3.85
N ASP A 423 12.67 23.07 2.54
CA ASP A 423 11.44 22.59 1.91
C ASP A 423 11.43 21.05 1.90
N VAL A 424 10.54 20.43 2.67
CA VAL A 424 10.51 18.96 2.81
C VAL A 424 9.40 18.32 2.00
N ALA A 425 8.21 18.91 1.94
CA ALA A 425 7.09 18.35 1.20
C ALA A 425 6.11 19.44 0.77
N VAL A 426 5.27 19.13 -0.23
CA VAL A 426 4.06 19.88 -0.53
C VAL A 426 2.87 18.98 -0.27
N MET A 427 1.93 19.43 0.55
CA MET A 427 0.67 18.75 0.81
C MET A 427 -0.43 19.33 -0.07
N GLU A 428 -1.20 18.49 -0.75
CA GLU A 428 -2.45 18.88 -1.41
C GLU A 428 -3.62 18.57 -0.48
N ALA A 429 -4.23 19.62 0.08
CA ALA A 429 -5.27 19.50 1.10
C ALA A 429 -6.55 18.89 0.50
N SER A 430 -6.96 17.71 0.98
CA SER A 430 -8.24 17.08 0.61
C SER A 430 -9.32 17.28 1.67
N SER A 431 -8.93 17.60 2.90
CA SER A 431 -9.84 17.74 4.03
C SER A 431 -9.27 18.72 5.06
N ILE A 432 -10.13 19.58 5.59
CA ILE A 432 -9.80 20.54 6.66
C ILE A 432 -10.93 20.44 7.68
N TYR A 433 -10.63 20.02 8.90
CA TYR A 433 -11.65 19.69 9.89
C TYR A 433 -11.20 20.00 11.31
N LYS A 434 -12.18 20.13 12.22
CA LYS A 434 -11.93 20.31 13.65
C LYS A 434 -12.14 18.97 14.35
N PRO A 435 -11.09 18.34 14.89
CA PRO A 435 -11.20 17.04 15.53
C PRO A 435 -11.94 17.13 16.88
N ASN A 436 -12.59 16.04 17.26
CA ASN A 436 -13.04 15.85 18.63
C ASN A 436 -11.92 15.18 19.45
N LYS A 437 -11.07 16.01 20.07
CA LYS A 437 -9.91 15.56 20.85
C LYS A 437 -10.27 14.80 22.13
N VAL A 438 -11.46 14.99 22.68
CA VAL A 438 -11.94 14.22 23.85
C VAL A 438 -12.23 12.78 23.44
N VAL A 439 -12.86 12.59 22.28
CA VAL A 439 -13.08 11.26 21.71
C VAL A 439 -11.75 10.62 21.34
N GLU A 440 -10.82 11.38 20.74
CA GLU A 440 -9.47 10.87 20.48
C GLU A 440 -8.78 10.41 21.76
N ALA A 441 -8.83 11.22 22.82
CA ALA A 441 -8.21 10.87 24.10
C ALA A 441 -8.76 9.57 24.68
N MET A 442 -10.07 9.46 24.75
CA MET A 442 -10.75 8.29 25.29
C MET A 442 -10.54 7.04 24.43
N GLU A 443 -10.56 7.17 23.11
CA GLU A 443 -10.44 6.00 22.24
C GLU A 443 -9.00 5.54 22.03
N CYS A 444 -8.07 6.48 21.84
CA CYS A 444 -6.66 6.18 21.58
C CYS A 444 -5.86 5.89 22.85
N TYR A 445 -6.09 6.65 23.92
CA TYR A 445 -5.29 6.57 25.16
C TYR A 445 -6.05 5.96 26.35
N LYS A 446 -7.34 5.64 26.17
CA LYS A 446 -8.21 5.02 27.21
C LYS A 446 -8.37 5.87 28.47
N THR A 447 -8.04 7.15 28.40
CA THR A 447 -8.15 8.10 29.49
C THR A 447 -8.30 9.52 28.97
N SER A 448 -8.95 10.36 29.76
CA SER A 448 -8.98 11.82 29.57
C SER A 448 -8.10 12.55 30.60
N SER A 449 -7.30 11.82 31.39
CA SER A 449 -6.41 12.43 32.39
C SER A 449 -5.27 13.18 31.70
N LEU A 450 -5.05 14.43 32.11
CA LEU A 450 -3.90 15.25 31.70
C LEU A 450 -2.56 14.75 32.26
N GLU A 451 -2.55 13.73 33.12
CA GLU A 451 -1.31 13.05 33.50
C GLU A 451 -0.76 12.16 32.37
N HIS A 452 -1.61 11.72 31.44
CA HIS A 452 -1.15 11.00 30.27
C HIS A 452 -0.51 12.00 29.29
N PRO A 453 0.78 11.85 28.94
CA PRO A 453 1.53 12.89 28.21
C PRO A 453 0.92 13.25 26.86
N SER A 454 0.34 12.27 26.14
CA SER A 454 -0.32 12.58 24.86
C SER A 454 -1.73 13.14 24.99
N VAL A 455 -2.40 12.96 26.14
CA VAL A 455 -3.68 13.63 26.41
C VAL A 455 -3.42 15.09 26.79
N GLU A 456 -2.37 15.34 27.57
CA GLU A 456 -1.88 16.69 27.86
C GLU A 456 -1.51 17.42 26.56
N ALA A 457 -0.66 16.81 25.73
CA ALA A 457 -0.25 17.40 24.46
C ALA A 457 -1.43 17.66 23.50
N LEU A 458 -2.46 16.79 23.48
CA LEU A 458 -3.68 17.04 22.71
C LEU A 458 -4.33 18.37 23.06
N VAL A 459 -4.33 18.74 24.35
CA VAL A 459 -4.96 19.96 24.86
C VAL A 459 -4.01 21.17 24.75
N ALA A 460 -2.75 21.00 25.11
CA ALA A 460 -1.79 22.10 25.24
C ALA A 460 -1.07 22.45 23.93
N ASP A 461 -0.63 21.45 23.17
CA ASP A 461 0.34 21.62 22.08
C ASP A 461 -0.24 21.43 20.69
N ILE A 462 -1.18 20.49 20.55
CA ILE A 462 -1.74 20.09 19.26
C ILE A 462 -2.70 21.17 18.75
N GLY A 463 -2.59 21.52 17.47
CA GLY A 463 -3.42 22.50 16.79
C GLY A 463 -4.94 22.25 16.89
N ASN A 464 -5.73 23.31 16.67
CA ASN A 464 -7.19 23.25 16.73
C ASN A 464 -7.84 22.59 15.51
N TYR A 465 -7.13 22.55 14.38
CA TYR A 465 -7.62 22.01 13.12
C TYR A 465 -6.67 20.94 12.61
N TYR A 466 -7.21 19.92 11.97
CA TYR A 466 -6.45 18.93 11.22
C TYR A 466 -6.65 19.14 9.73
N VAL A 467 -5.56 19.00 8.98
CA VAL A 467 -5.56 19.05 7.52
C VAL A 467 -5.10 17.70 6.99
N GLY A 468 -6.01 17.03 6.29
CA GLY A 468 -5.75 15.79 5.57
C GLY A 468 -5.44 16.07 4.11
N GLY A 469 -4.59 15.25 3.50
CA GLY A 469 -4.15 15.50 2.14
C GLY A 469 -2.98 14.63 1.70
N ARG A 470 -2.83 14.50 0.38
CA ARG A 470 -1.72 13.76 -0.22
C ARG A 470 -0.41 14.54 -0.05
N LEU A 471 0.68 13.85 0.28
CA LEU A 471 2.01 14.46 0.30
C LEU A 471 2.78 14.21 -1.00
N HIS A 472 3.58 15.21 -1.36
CA HIS A 472 4.59 15.16 -2.40
C HIS A 472 5.94 15.53 -1.77
N GLY A 473 6.85 14.57 -1.66
CA GLY A 473 8.17 14.76 -1.04
C GLY A 473 9.10 15.58 -1.93
N ILE A 474 9.66 16.66 -1.38
CA ILE A 474 10.67 17.50 -2.01
C ILE A 474 12.05 17.11 -1.52
N SER A 475 12.20 16.97 -0.20
CA SER A 475 13.42 16.50 0.45
C SER A 475 13.07 15.74 1.74
N SER A 476 13.99 14.92 2.23
CA SER A 476 13.76 14.21 3.49
C SER A 476 14.04 15.12 4.68
N PRO A 477 13.18 15.15 5.72
CA PRO A 477 13.50 15.85 6.97
C PRO A 477 14.85 15.42 7.55
N LYS A 478 15.68 16.38 7.96
CA LYS A 478 17.02 16.14 8.48
C LYS A 478 17.05 16.13 10.01
N PHE A 479 17.39 14.97 10.57
CA PHE A 479 17.57 14.77 12.00
C PHE A 479 19.06 14.85 12.38
N PRO A 480 19.42 15.12 13.64
CA PRO A 480 20.82 15.18 14.09
C PRO A 480 21.53 13.81 14.14
N TYR A 481 20.92 12.79 13.55
CA TYR A 481 21.39 11.41 13.53
C TYR A 481 21.05 10.77 12.19
N LYS A 482 21.76 9.68 11.86
CA LYS A 482 21.51 8.92 10.64
C LYS A 482 20.18 8.20 10.76
N VAL A 483 19.30 8.43 9.79
CA VAL A 483 18.04 7.70 9.65
C VAL A 483 18.10 6.86 8.40
N GLN A 484 17.52 5.67 8.45
CA GLN A 484 17.33 4.80 7.29
C GLN A 484 15.84 4.66 6.99
N THR A 485 15.51 4.72 5.70
CA THR A 485 14.16 4.48 5.17
C THR A 485 13.82 2.98 5.24
N PRO A 486 12.52 2.61 5.17
CA PRO A 486 12.13 1.21 5.06
C PRO A 486 12.77 0.50 3.85
N ALA A 487 12.89 1.17 2.71
CA ALA A 487 13.53 0.63 1.52
C ALA A 487 15.02 0.33 1.76
N GLU A 488 15.76 1.25 2.38
CA GLU A 488 17.17 1.09 2.71
C GLU A 488 17.39 -0.05 3.71
N VAL A 489 16.58 -0.12 4.78
CA VAL A 489 16.70 -1.23 5.74
C VAL A 489 16.40 -2.55 5.05
N ARG A 490 15.31 -2.65 4.29
CA ARG A 490 14.96 -3.87 3.53
C ARG A 490 16.09 -4.33 2.61
N ALA A 491 16.80 -3.40 1.96
CA ALA A 491 17.93 -3.73 1.10
C ALA A 491 19.11 -4.38 1.85
N THR A 492 19.20 -4.19 3.18
CA THR A 492 20.23 -4.83 4.03
C THR A 492 19.80 -6.20 4.58
N LEU A 493 18.52 -6.58 4.41
CA LEU A 493 17.98 -7.82 4.95
C LEU A 493 18.20 -8.96 3.95
N PRO A 494 18.76 -10.11 4.38
CA PRO A 494 18.90 -11.28 3.52
C PRO A 494 17.53 -11.85 3.13
N ALA A 495 17.39 -12.24 1.86
CA ALA A 495 16.16 -12.84 1.36
C ALA A 495 15.85 -14.18 2.07
N GLY A 496 14.57 -14.42 2.35
CA GLY A 496 14.08 -15.68 2.94
C GLY A 496 14.42 -15.88 4.43
N LYS A 497 15.00 -14.88 5.10
CA LYS A 497 15.31 -14.92 6.53
C LYS A 497 14.21 -14.24 7.32
N ASP A 498 13.85 -14.83 8.47
CA ASP A 498 13.01 -14.16 9.44
C ASP A 498 13.74 -12.94 10.03
N VAL A 499 12.97 -11.89 10.23
CA VAL A 499 13.42 -10.61 10.80
C VAL A 499 12.57 -10.35 12.03
N VAL A 500 13.21 -10.40 13.20
CA VAL A 500 12.60 -10.13 14.49
C VAL A 500 12.95 -8.71 14.89
N ALA A 501 11.94 -7.85 14.97
CA ALA A 501 12.14 -6.45 15.30
C ALA A 501 11.96 -6.19 16.80
N PHE A 502 12.90 -5.45 17.36
CA PHE A 502 12.87 -4.96 18.73
C PHE A 502 12.66 -3.45 18.73
N GLN A 503 11.54 -3.04 19.32
CA GLN A 503 11.24 -1.64 19.58
C GLN A 503 11.65 -1.28 21.00
N ASN A 504 12.33 -0.15 21.15
CA ASN A 504 12.63 0.44 22.45
C ASN A 504 12.67 1.97 22.37
N ARG A 505 12.40 2.61 23.52
CA ARG A 505 12.62 4.04 23.72
C ARG A 505 13.68 4.33 24.79
N ASN A 506 14.20 3.32 25.47
CA ASN A 506 15.19 3.46 26.55
C ASN A 506 16.54 2.90 26.10
N PRO A 507 17.68 3.36 26.66
CA PRO A 507 18.96 2.69 26.49
C PRO A 507 18.86 1.19 26.75
N ILE A 508 19.60 0.40 25.96
CA ILE A 508 19.62 -1.05 26.11
C ILE A 508 20.52 -1.39 27.30
N HIS A 509 19.93 -1.89 28.37
CA HIS A 509 20.63 -2.45 29.52
C HIS A 509 20.76 -3.97 29.38
N LYS A 510 21.46 -4.63 30.31
CA LYS A 510 21.83 -6.05 30.15
C LYS A 510 20.62 -6.99 30.02
N ALA A 511 19.57 -6.78 30.82
CA ALA A 511 18.34 -7.58 30.69
C ALA A 511 17.64 -7.42 29.32
N HIS A 512 17.64 -6.23 28.70
CA HIS A 512 17.16 -6.06 27.32
C HIS A 512 18.03 -6.84 26.32
N PHE A 513 19.35 -6.81 26.51
CA PHE A 513 20.27 -7.52 25.63
C PHE A 513 20.12 -9.04 25.73
N GLU A 514 19.92 -9.59 26.93
CA GLU A 514 19.63 -11.01 27.11
C GLU A 514 18.27 -11.41 26.51
N LEU A 515 17.26 -10.53 26.56
CA LEU A 515 16.00 -10.74 25.85
C LEU A 515 16.23 -10.87 24.34
N LEU A 516 17.06 -10.01 23.74
CA LEU A 516 17.43 -10.14 22.33
C LEU A 516 18.10 -11.49 22.04
N LYS A 517 19.00 -11.95 22.92
CA LYS A 517 19.65 -13.27 22.78
C LYS A 517 18.66 -14.43 22.89
N CYS A 518 17.65 -14.34 23.77
CA CYS A 518 16.55 -15.29 23.82
C CYS A 518 15.76 -15.29 22.51
N ALA A 519 15.45 -14.11 21.97
CA ALA A 519 14.70 -14.01 20.73
C ALA A 519 15.42 -14.63 19.52
N GLN A 520 16.74 -14.48 19.45
CA GLN A 520 17.56 -15.13 18.44
C GLN A 520 17.54 -16.66 18.55
N LYS A 521 17.46 -17.21 19.77
CA LYS A 521 17.41 -18.66 20.00
C LYS A 521 16.04 -19.24 19.60
N ASP A 522 14.98 -18.52 19.91
CA ASP A 522 13.61 -18.96 19.65
C ASP A 522 13.26 -18.90 18.16
N VAL A 523 13.68 -17.82 17.49
CA VAL A 523 13.54 -17.67 16.03
C VAL A 523 14.89 -17.96 15.38
N LYS A 524 15.16 -19.25 15.17
CA LYS A 524 16.45 -19.74 14.65
C LYS A 524 16.83 -19.08 13.34
N ASP A 525 18.11 -18.80 13.19
CA ASP A 525 18.71 -18.21 11.99
C ASP A 525 18.10 -16.87 11.54
N SER A 526 17.42 -16.15 12.44
CA SER A 526 16.82 -14.85 12.15
C SER A 526 17.80 -13.69 12.21
N ILE A 527 17.36 -12.54 11.70
CA ILE A 527 17.98 -11.24 11.85
C ILE A 527 17.28 -10.48 12.98
N LEU A 528 18.05 -9.90 13.90
CA LEU A 528 17.51 -9.01 14.93
C LEU A 528 17.57 -7.57 14.47
N LEU A 529 16.43 -7.01 14.09
CA LEU A 529 16.28 -5.61 13.76
C LEU A 529 16.09 -4.80 15.05
N VAL A 530 17.19 -4.33 15.63
CA VAL A 530 17.20 -3.43 16.79
C VAL A 530 16.86 -2.03 16.29
N HIS A 531 15.62 -1.60 16.54
CA HIS A 531 15.03 -0.46 15.86
C HIS A 531 14.38 0.51 16.84
N PRO A 532 15.14 1.19 17.71
CA PRO A 532 14.62 2.15 18.66
C PRO A 532 13.88 3.32 18.00
N THR A 533 12.91 3.86 18.73
CA THR A 533 12.33 5.17 18.43
C THR A 533 13.23 6.29 18.97
N CYS A 534 13.54 7.24 18.09
CA CYS A 534 14.50 8.32 18.33
C CYS A 534 13.90 9.73 18.23
N GLY A 535 12.63 9.86 17.81
CA GLY A 535 11.92 11.13 17.88
C GLY A 535 11.46 11.47 19.30
N PRO A 536 10.61 12.50 19.45
CA PRO A 536 10.08 12.95 20.74
C PRO A 536 9.42 11.82 21.53
N THR A 537 9.67 11.79 22.85
CA THR A 537 9.11 10.81 23.79
C THR A 537 8.49 11.52 25.01
N GLN A 538 8.05 10.76 26.01
CA GLN A 538 7.47 11.35 27.23
C GLN A 538 8.51 12.13 28.05
N PRO A 539 8.09 13.13 28.84
CA PRO A 539 8.94 13.81 29.81
C PRO A 539 9.62 12.83 30.78
N GLY A 540 10.87 13.09 31.11
CA GLY A 540 11.71 12.30 32.00
C GLY A 540 12.43 11.12 31.32
N ASP A 541 12.15 10.82 30.05
CA ASP A 541 12.94 9.87 29.24
C ASP A 541 14.31 10.49 28.89
N ILE A 542 15.23 9.66 28.36
CA ILE A 542 16.55 10.13 27.92
C ILE A 542 16.42 10.74 26.52
N ASP A 543 17.12 11.85 26.25
CA ASP A 543 17.15 12.52 24.95
C ASP A 543 17.50 11.54 23.80
N GLY A 544 16.89 11.77 22.63
CA GLY A 544 17.07 10.92 21.45
C GLY A 544 18.53 10.80 20.99
N VAL A 545 19.28 11.91 20.96
CA VAL A 545 20.68 11.93 20.53
C VAL A 545 21.57 11.20 21.51
N VAL A 546 21.32 11.38 22.82
CA VAL A 546 22.02 10.65 23.87
C VAL A 546 21.71 9.14 23.78
N ARG A 547 20.44 8.75 23.61
CA ARG A 547 20.04 7.35 23.42
C ARG A 547 20.74 6.72 22.22
N ILE A 548 20.75 7.39 21.07
CA ILE A 548 21.45 6.88 19.87
C ILE A 548 22.93 6.63 20.13
N SER A 549 23.58 7.54 20.84
CA SER A 549 24.99 7.37 21.22
C SER A 549 25.20 6.09 22.03
N THR A 550 24.28 5.75 22.94
CA THR A 550 24.33 4.47 23.67
C THR A 550 24.17 3.25 22.76
N TYR A 551 23.32 3.34 21.73
CA TYR A 551 23.11 2.24 20.79
C TYR A 551 24.31 2.03 19.86
N GLU A 552 24.93 3.11 19.36
CA GLU A 552 26.13 3.00 18.52
C GLU A 552 27.32 2.43 19.30
N ALA A 553 27.48 2.80 20.58
CA ALA A 553 28.48 2.19 21.44
C ALA A 553 28.24 0.69 21.63
N LEU A 554 26.99 0.29 21.92
CA LEU A 554 26.65 -1.11 22.10
C LEU A 554 26.78 -1.91 20.79
N LYS A 555 26.39 -1.34 19.66
CA LYS A 555 26.59 -1.93 18.33
C LYS A 555 28.07 -2.23 18.09
N LYS A 556 28.95 -1.25 18.31
CA LYS A 556 30.40 -1.45 18.18
C LYS A 556 30.95 -2.49 19.13
N GLU A 557 30.46 -2.52 20.37
CA GLU A 557 30.88 -3.50 21.38
C GLU A 557 30.46 -4.94 21.01
N THR A 558 29.35 -5.11 20.29
CA THR A 558 28.70 -6.41 20.07
C THR A 558 28.77 -6.93 18.64
N GLU A 559 29.25 -6.13 17.67
CA GLU A 559 29.19 -6.47 16.23
C GLU A 559 29.94 -7.76 15.85
N GLN A 560 31.03 -8.08 16.54
CA GLN A 560 31.83 -9.29 16.26
C GLN A 560 31.13 -10.56 16.74
N GLU A 561 30.52 -10.51 17.93
CA GLU A 561 29.84 -11.66 18.54
C GLU A 561 28.41 -11.83 18.01
N TYR A 562 27.76 -10.72 17.62
CA TYR A 562 26.37 -10.68 17.17
C TYR A 562 26.21 -10.08 15.76
N PRO A 563 26.81 -10.68 14.72
CA PRO A 563 26.77 -10.15 13.35
C PRO A 563 25.37 -10.19 12.71
N MET A 564 24.41 -10.88 13.33
CA MET A 564 23.01 -10.91 12.90
C MET A 564 22.22 -9.67 13.31
N PHE A 565 22.75 -8.81 14.19
CA PHE A 565 22.05 -7.60 14.58
C PHE A 565 22.05 -6.59 13.43
N ARG A 566 20.91 -5.96 13.20
CA ARG A 566 20.73 -4.84 12.28
C ARG A 566 20.19 -3.67 13.08
N TRP A 567 20.94 -2.59 13.08
CA TRP A 567 20.60 -1.38 13.83
C TRP A 567 20.05 -0.35 12.86
N ALA A 568 18.87 0.18 13.17
CA ALA A 568 18.24 1.29 12.46
C ALA A 568 17.58 2.22 13.47
N TYR A 569 17.40 3.50 13.11
CA TYR A 569 16.87 4.51 14.03
C TYR A 569 15.59 5.12 13.45
N LEU A 570 14.48 5.00 14.18
CA LEU A 570 13.16 5.43 13.71
C LEU A 570 12.86 6.86 14.21
N PRO A 571 12.74 7.88 13.33
CA PRO A 571 12.25 9.19 13.70
C PRO A 571 10.72 9.15 13.81
N TYR A 572 10.24 8.58 14.90
CA TYR A 572 8.82 8.51 15.25
C TYR A 572 8.61 9.26 16.57
N SER A 573 7.57 10.08 16.64
CA SER A 573 7.16 10.66 17.92
C SER A 573 6.32 9.61 18.66
N MET A 574 6.70 9.27 19.89
CA MET A 574 5.91 8.35 20.72
C MET A 574 4.65 9.04 21.24
N LYS A 575 3.55 8.29 21.29
CA LYS A 575 2.22 8.70 21.74
C LYS A 575 1.83 8.08 23.08
N MET A 576 2.69 7.21 23.61
CA MET A 576 2.48 6.48 24.86
C MET A 576 1.13 5.75 24.92
N ALA A 577 0.62 5.28 23.78
CA ALA A 577 -0.75 4.77 23.64
C ALA A 577 -0.86 3.26 23.88
N GLY A 578 0.10 2.68 24.60
CA GLY A 578 0.12 1.29 25.05
C GLY A 578 -0.27 0.31 23.94
N PRO A 579 -1.38 -0.44 24.08
CA PRO A 579 -1.79 -1.46 23.11
C PRO A 579 -2.01 -0.95 21.67
N ARG A 580 -2.54 0.26 21.48
CA ARG A 580 -2.76 0.81 20.12
C ARG A 580 -1.47 1.20 19.44
N GLU A 581 -0.53 1.77 20.20
CA GLU A 581 0.79 2.11 19.67
C GLU A 581 1.63 0.87 19.40
N ALA A 582 1.44 -0.23 20.13
CA ALA A 582 2.06 -1.52 19.81
C ALA A 582 1.66 -2.00 18.40
N ILE A 583 0.37 -1.88 18.03
CA ILE A 583 -0.10 -2.15 16.66
C ILE A 583 0.52 -1.19 15.64
N GLN A 584 0.59 0.10 15.94
CA GLN A 584 1.27 1.07 15.08
C GLN A 584 2.74 0.68 14.84
N HIS A 585 3.44 0.28 15.90
CA HIS A 585 4.82 -0.17 15.80
C HIS A 585 4.98 -1.48 15.01
N MET A 586 4.06 -2.44 15.14
CA MET A 586 4.05 -3.64 14.31
C MET A 586 3.90 -3.28 12.83
N ILE A 587 2.97 -2.39 12.48
CA ILE A 587 2.77 -1.91 11.10
C ILE A 587 4.02 -1.23 10.56
N ILE A 588 4.63 -0.33 11.34
CA ILE A 588 5.88 0.33 10.94
C ILE A 588 6.96 -0.73 10.68
N ARG A 589 7.20 -1.67 11.62
CA ARG A 589 8.32 -2.62 11.49
C ARG A 589 8.09 -3.63 10.38
N LYS A 590 6.84 -3.99 10.11
CA LYS A 590 6.47 -4.71 8.90
C LYS A 590 6.84 -3.95 7.63
N ASN A 591 6.58 -2.64 7.56
CA ASN A 591 7.02 -1.83 6.43
C ASN A 591 8.55 -1.81 6.28
N TYR A 592 9.29 -1.96 7.38
CA TYR A 592 10.76 -2.16 7.39
C TYR A 592 11.23 -3.61 7.11
N GLY A 593 10.31 -4.56 6.90
CA GLY A 593 10.64 -5.95 6.55
C GLY A 593 10.56 -6.95 7.71
N ALA A 594 10.09 -6.55 8.89
CA ALA A 594 9.92 -7.46 10.01
C ALA A 594 8.85 -8.53 9.72
N THR A 595 9.21 -9.78 10.00
CA THR A 595 8.30 -10.95 10.02
C THR A 595 7.78 -11.24 11.43
N HIS A 596 8.56 -10.83 12.43
CA HIS A 596 8.32 -11.08 13.84
C HIS A 596 8.51 -9.75 14.60
N PHE A 597 7.77 -9.57 15.69
CA PHE A 597 7.84 -8.35 16.49
C PHE A 597 7.82 -8.68 17.98
N ILE A 598 8.78 -8.13 18.71
CA ILE A 598 8.92 -8.33 20.15
C ILE A 598 7.94 -7.41 20.88
N ILE A 599 7.06 -8.00 21.69
CA ILE A 599 6.21 -7.27 22.64
C ILE A 599 6.51 -7.77 24.04
N GLY A 600 7.09 -6.88 24.86
CA GLY A 600 7.36 -7.13 26.27
C GLY A 600 6.28 -6.55 27.19
N ARG A 601 6.56 -6.56 28.50
CA ARG A 601 5.70 -5.95 29.52
C ARG A 601 5.54 -4.44 29.28
N ASP A 602 4.32 -3.94 29.41
CA ASP A 602 3.99 -2.51 29.41
C ASP A 602 4.54 -1.75 28.18
N MET A 603 4.47 -2.41 27.02
CA MET A 603 4.96 -1.84 25.76
C MET A 603 4.21 -0.56 25.41
N ALA A 604 4.98 0.50 25.12
CA ALA A 604 4.47 1.83 24.79
C ALA A 604 3.54 2.43 25.87
N GLY A 605 3.58 1.92 27.10
CA GLY A 605 2.82 2.45 28.23
C GLY A 605 3.55 3.56 28.99
N THR A 606 2.76 4.24 29.82
CA THR A 606 3.17 5.35 30.69
C THR A 606 2.46 5.23 32.05
N LYS A 607 2.89 6.03 33.02
CA LYS A 607 2.42 5.97 34.41
C LYS A 607 1.86 7.32 34.86
N SER A 608 0.89 7.29 35.76
CA SER A 608 0.47 8.49 36.49
C SER A 608 1.66 9.06 37.26
N THR A 609 1.87 10.38 37.14
CA THR A 609 2.91 11.08 37.90
C THR A 609 2.50 11.34 39.34
N VAL A 610 1.20 11.26 39.65
CA VAL A 610 0.66 11.42 41.00
C VAL A 610 0.61 10.10 41.78
N THR A 611 0.03 9.04 41.20
CA THR A 611 -0.14 7.76 41.92
C THR A 611 0.98 6.76 41.65
N GLY A 612 1.67 6.88 40.51
CA GLY A 612 2.67 5.92 40.04
C GLY A 612 2.08 4.68 39.36
N ASP A 613 0.76 4.61 39.20
CA ASP A 613 0.07 3.48 38.57
C ASP A 613 0.24 3.49 37.04
N ASP A 614 0.26 2.28 36.45
CA ASP A 614 0.32 2.09 35.00
C ASP A 614 -1.05 2.47 34.37
N PHE A 615 -1.05 3.25 33.28
CA PHE A 615 -2.29 3.58 32.55
C PHE A 615 -2.88 2.39 31.78
N TYR A 616 -2.07 1.37 31.51
CA TYR A 616 -2.43 0.18 30.77
C TYR A 616 -2.04 -1.06 31.57
N GLY A 617 -2.76 -2.16 31.37
CA GLY A 617 -2.38 -3.44 31.96
C GLY A 617 -1.03 -3.90 31.43
N ALA A 618 -0.25 -4.55 32.30
CA ALA A 618 1.13 -4.96 32.03
C ALA A 618 1.30 -5.83 30.76
N TYR A 619 0.24 -6.49 30.29
CA TYR A 619 0.27 -7.37 29.11
C TYR A 619 -0.78 -7.00 28.04
N ASP A 620 -1.49 -5.87 28.19
CA ASP A 620 -2.58 -5.50 27.26
C ASP A 620 -2.07 -5.33 25.81
N ALA A 621 -0.86 -4.80 25.66
CA ALA A 621 -0.20 -4.65 24.37
C ALA A 621 0.15 -6.01 23.73
N GLN A 622 0.57 -6.98 24.55
CA GLN A 622 0.89 -8.32 24.10
C GLN A 622 -0.36 -9.05 23.61
N GLU A 623 -1.45 -8.98 24.37
CA GLU A 623 -2.72 -9.61 23.99
C GLU A 623 -3.32 -8.96 22.74
N THR A 624 -3.24 -7.63 22.64
CA THR A 624 -3.66 -6.91 21.43
C THR A 624 -2.80 -7.28 20.23
N GLY A 625 -1.48 -7.34 20.39
CA GLY A 625 -0.57 -7.76 19.33
C GLY A 625 -0.85 -9.18 18.85
N LYS A 626 -1.02 -10.14 19.77
CA LYS A 626 -1.38 -11.54 19.45
C LYS A 626 -2.69 -11.61 18.66
N LYS A 627 -3.72 -10.87 19.11
CA LYS A 627 -5.03 -10.81 18.44
C LYS A 627 -4.93 -10.40 16.97
N PHE A 628 -4.05 -9.46 16.63
CA PHE A 628 -3.92 -8.95 15.26
C PHE A 628 -2.70 -9.50 14.50
N SER A 629 -1.94 -10.40 15.10
CA SER A 629 -0.70 -10.96 14.53
C SER A 629 -0.92 -11.61 13.17
N ALA A 630 -1.95 -12.45 13.05
CA ALA A 630 -2.30 -13.13 11.80
C ALA A 630 -2.76 -12.16 10.70
N GLU A 631 -3.59 -11.17 11.05
CA GLU A 631 -4.08 -10.15 10.12
C GLU A 631 -2.91 -9.29 9.59
N LEU A 632 -1.99 -8.92 10.48
CA LEU A 632 -0.81 -8.14 10.11
C LEU A 632 0.25 -8.98 9.38
N GLY A 633 0.20 -10.30 9.40
CA GLY A 633 1.28 -11.14 8.89
C GLY A 633 2.60 -10.89 9.64
N VAL A 634 2.53 -10.52 10.92
CA VAL A 634 3.70 -10.30 11.79
C VAL A 634 3.51 -11.11 13.05
N THR A 635 4.34 -12.12 13.25
CA THR A 635 4.29 -13.01 14.40
C THR A 635 4.73 -12.26 15.66
N VAL A 636 3.89 -12.24 16.69
CA VAL A 636 4.30 -11.67 17.98
C VAL A 636 5.15 -12.67 18.75
N THR A 637 6.40 -12.29 18.99
CA THR A 637 7.28 -13.00 19.93
C THR A 637 7.19 -12.29 21.28
N HIS A 638 6.85 -13.02 22.33
CA HIS A 638 6.70 -12.45 23.66
C HIS A 638 7.73 -13.04 24.60
N TYR A 639 8.26 -12.18 25.46
CA TYR A 639 9.22 -12.57 26.48
C TYR A 639 8.78 -11.95 27.80
N GLU A 640 8.86 -12.74 28.85
CA GLU A 640 8.73 -12.22 30.20
C GLU A 640 9.90 -11.31 30.55
N ASN A 641 9.78 -10.59 31.66
CA ASN A 641 10.91 -9.82 32.18
C ASN A 641 12.11 -10.73 32.44
N MET A 642 13.27 -10.35 31.90
CA MET A 642 14.54 -10.96 32.23
C MET A 642 15.07 -10.39 33.54
N VAL A 643 15.44 -11.26 34.48
CA VAL A 643 15.92 -10.88 35.81
C VAL A 643 17.31 -11.47 36.07
N TYR A 644 18.15 -10.72 36.77
CA TYR A 644 19.48 -11.20 37.17
C TYR A 644 19.40 -11.97 38.49
N VAL A 645 20.02 -13.14 38.54
CA VAL A 645 20.10 -14.00 39.72
C VAL A 645 21.54 -14.08 40.18
N ASP A 646 21.85 -13.46 41.33
CA ASP A 646 23.22 -13.36 41.87
C ASP A 646 23.85 -14.73 42.10
N SER A 647 23.08 -15.70 42.63
CA SER A 647 23.58 -17.04 42.98
C SER A 647 24.07 -17.84 41.77
N GLU A 648 23.47 -17.61 40.61
CA GLU A 648 23.78 -18.31 39.35
C GLU A 648 24.62 -17.43 38.39
N SER A 649 24.82 -16.15 38.75
CA SER A 649 25.48 -15.14 37.92
C SER A 649 24.96 -15.08 36.47
N CYS A 650 23.65 -15.22 36.30
CA CYS A 650 23.00 -15.31 34.98
C CYS A 650 21.64 -14.59 34.94
N TYR A 651 21.07 -14.49 33.75
CA TYR A 651 19.72 -13.95 33.53
C TYR A 651 18.77 -15.08 33.19
N VAL A 652 17.61 -15.06 33.83
CA VAL A 652 16.50 -15.99 33.58
C VAL A 652 15.21 -15.21 33.43
N GLN A 653 14.16 -15.86 32.91
CA GLN A 653 12.82 -15.28 32.92
C GLN A 653 12.29 -15.19 34.37
N GLU A 654 11.48 -14.16 34.64
CA GLU A 654 10.94 -13.92 35.98
C GLU A 654 10.13 -15.10 36.53
N SER A 655 9.36 -15.80 35.70
CA SER A 655 8.64 -17.03 36.11
C SER A 655 9.58 -18.15 36.55
N GLU A 656 10.70 -18.34 35.83
CA GLU A 656 11.71 -19.35 36.18
C GLU A 656 12.37 -19.01 37.53
N ALA A 657 12.75 -17.75 37.74
CA ALA A 657 13.31 -17.31 39.01
C ALA A 657 12.33 -17.57 40.16
N LYS A 658 11.03 -17.28 39.97
CA LYS A 658 9.98 -17.55 40.96
C LYS A 658 9.82 -19.05 41.21
N ALA A 659 9.75 -19.86 40.17
CA ALA A 659 9.56 -21.31 40.28
C ALA A 659 10.73 -22.00 41.01
N LYS A 660 11.96 -21.51 40.81
CA LYS A 660 13.18 -22.02 41.46
C LYS A 660 13.51 -21.34 42.79
N GLY A 661 12.72 -20.36 43.22
CA GLY A 661 12.95 -19.62 44.48
C GLY A 661 14.23 -18.77 44.47
N TYR A 662 14.68 -18.34 43.30
CA TYR A 662 15.91 -17.56 43.17
C TYR A 662 15.76 -16.13 43.71
N LYS A 663 16.83 -15.64 44.36
CA LYS A 663 16.91 -14.25 44.79
C LYS A 663 17.31 -13.37 43.60
N VAL A 664 16.38 -12.53 43.18
CA VAL A 664 16.58 -11.58 42.06
C VAL A 664 17.27 -10.30 42.55
N ALA A 665 18.34 -9.90 41.87
CA ALA A 665 18.97 -8.60 42.06
C ALA A 665 18.09 -7.49 41.46
N LYS A 666 17.97 -6.36 42.16
CA LYS A 666 17.13 -5.24 41.73
C LYS A 666 17.90 -3.93 41.89
N LEU A 667 17.83 -3.09 40.85
CA LEU A 667 18.23 -1.68 40.91
C LEU A 667 17.09 -0.86 40.32
N SER A 668 16.47 -0.01 41.13
CA SER A 668 15.36 0.83 40.66
C SER A 668 15.86 1.92 39.72
N GLY A 669 15.00 2.42 38.83
CA GLY A 669 15.35 3.56 37.96
C GLY A 669 15.75 4.81 38.75
N THR A 670 15.08 5.06 39.89
CA THR A 670 15.41 6.16 40.80
C THR A 670 16.81 6.01 41.39
N GLU A 671 17.15 4.81 41.86
CA GLU A 671 18.46 4.53 42.43
C GLU A 671 19.56 4.55 41.35
N PHE A 672 19.28 4.02 40.16
CA PHE A 672 20.17 4.13 39.00
C PHE A 672 20.48 5.58 38.66
N ARG A 673 19.46 6.46 38.56
CA ARG A 673 19.66 7.90 38.31
C ARG A 673 20.48 8.56 39.41
N ARG A 674 20.22 8.22 40.68
CA ARG A 674 21.00 8.73 41.83
C ARG A 674 22.47 8.33 41.72
N LYS A 675 22.75 7.04 41.46
CA LYS A 675 24.10 6.51 41.27
C LYS A 675 24.81 7.15 40.08
N LEU A 676 24.10 7.32 38.97
CA LEU A 676 24.60 7.95 37.76
C LEU A 676 25.07 9.39 38.03
N ARG A 677 24.26 10.19 38.73
CA ARG A 677 24.59 11.58 39.10
C ARG A 677 25.71 11.67 40.14
N ALA A 678 25.73 10.76 41.10
CA ALA A 678 26.74 10.74 42.15
C ALA A 678 28.10 10.21 41.69
N GLY A 679 28.21 9.70 40.45
CA GLY A 679 29.41 9.03 39.95
C GLY A 679 29.69 7.69 40.64
N GLU A 680 28.72 7.15 41.37
CA GLU A 680 28.84 5.87 42.07
C GLU A 680 28.83 4.69 41.09
N ASP A 681 29.46 3.59 41.49
CA ASP A 681 29.46 2.36 40.72
C ASP A 681 28.03 1.84 40.45
N ILE A 682 27.80 1.57 39.17
CA ILE A 682 26.59 0.92 38.65
C ILE A 682 26.99 -0.53 38.34
N PRO A 683 26.29 -1.53 38.90
CA PRO A 683 26.66 -2.93 38.69
C PRO A 683 26.67 -3.33 37.21
N GLU A 684 27.66 -4.11 36.79
CA GLU A 684 27.81 -4.57 35.39
C GLU A 684 26.71 -5.55 34.96
N TRP A 685 26.04 -6.20 35.92
CA TRP A 685 24.82 -6.97 35.65
C TRP A 685 23.60 -6.08 35.37
N PHE A 686 23.67 -4.79 35.67
CA PHE A 686 22.56 -3.89 35.35
C PHE A 686 22.74 -3.30 33.97
N ALA A 687 23.85 -2.58 33.74
CA ALA A 687 24.09 -1.84 32.51
C ALA A 687 25.52 -2.06 31.97
N PHE A 688 25.67 -1.90 30.66
CA PHE A 688 26.98 -1.90 30.02
C PHE A 688 27.78 -0.68 30.45
N LYS A 689 29.08 -0.86 30.73
CA LYS A 689 29.98 0.23 31.11
C LYS A 689 30.02 1.33 30.04
N SER A 690 30.07 0.94 28.77
CA SER A 690 30.03 1.85 27.61
C SER A 690 28.79 2.75 27.60
N VAL A 691 27.63 2.18 27.93
CA VAL A 691 26.36 2.91 28.06
C VAL A 691 26.40 3.86 29.25
N VAL A 692 26.86 3.40 30.42
CA VAL A 692 26.97 4.22 31.64
C VAL A 692 27.89 5.42 31.42
N ASP A 693 29.04 5.22 30.76
CA ASP A 693 30.02 6.28 30.49
C ASP A 693 29.42 7.39 29.62
N ILE A 694 28.60 7.04 28.61
CA ILE A 694 27.88 8.00 27.76
C ILE A 694 26.84 8.77 28.56
N LEU A 695 26.05 8.08 29.38
CA LEU A 695 25.02 8.71 30.21
C LEU A 695 25.64 9.66 31.24
N ARG A 696 26.77 9.29 31.86
CA ARG A 696 27.52 10.17 32.78
C ARG A 696 28.06 11.40 32.06
N LYS A 697 28.58 11.24 30.84
CA LYS A 697 29.10 12.36 30.03
C LYS A 697 28.01 13.36 29.67
N ALA A 698 26.79 12.88 29.40
CA ALA A 698 25.65 13.74 29.13
C ALA A 698 25.13 14.44 30.40
N GLY A 699 25.24 13.83 31.58
CA GLY A 699 24.83 14.44 32.84
C GLY A 699 23.31 14.68 32.89
N ASP A 700 22.87 15.77 33.54
CA ASP A 700 21.44 16.06 33.67
C ASP A 700 20.77 16.50 32.36
N SER A 701 21.53 17.00 31.37
CA SER A 701 20.98 17.29 30.03
C SER A 701 20.66 16.04 29.23
N ALA A 702 20.94 14.85 29.77
CA ALA A 702 20.54 13.58 29.18
C ALA A 702 19.03 13.34 29.24
N PHE A 703 18.27 14.04 30.08
CA PHE A 703 16.85 13.82 30.29
C PHE A 703 16.02 14.95 29.69
N ILE A 704 14.89 14.61 29.05
CA ILE A 704 13.95 15.57 28.46
C ILE A 704 12.79 15.94 29.38
#